data_AF-A0AAV5GVS8-F1
#
_entry.id   AF-A0AAV5GVS8-F1
#
_cell.length_a   1.000
_cell.length_b   1.000
_cell.length_c   1.000
_cell.angle_alpha   90.00
_cell.angle_beta   90.00
_cell.angle_gamma   90.00
#
_symmetry.space_group_name_H-M   'P 1'
#
loop_
_entity.id
_entity.type
_entity.pdbx_description
1 polymer ?
#
loop_
_entity_poly.entity_id
_entity_poly.type
_entity_poly.pdbx_seq_one_letter_code
_entity_poly.pdbx_strand_id
1 'polypeptide(L)'
;MPSSALDIPVWERPAPTSEQLEYAELARIDLSKWPARKEELVSDLRHAVTEVGFWFVENTGISDEEVIRQHSIGNAFLDTSLDEKRKYPCDFARGNFFGFREGFRIMGDSGVKDNSEALCLPKITPSMTHEFPDFDHLEPFKPEIEAFQRKVHARVLDPLLRLLALMLELPEEYFAAAHAWERPTEDHLRYMRYIPNSKEVDEKLKDKAYLNGHTDFGILTLLFSQVVQGLQILSPDNRWLHVPYIPNTIVVNTADILSFATGGYLKSTIHRVVRPPEDQAHVQRMGLFYFSRAAHDWKTGVVAPSPVLERLGLYKATEQPAEPVSGLAGIAQAVRLQEALGKHVDFTVFERDSDVGGVWRDSTWPGTAVDVPIHLYCLYSHLNPSFSSKWAGRDEVLAYWKRIVTRHSLQDRFVFETEFIASRWDATTQTHTVTFRRVKTGETFEVVTDILVAATGALNKPIIPNVPGRDKFEGLQWHSSRWNNEVDLKGKRLAVVGNGSSGIQVIPNIVDIEGIHITQFIRSPGYFRPKVNFEYSFLQRLLFRIPGVLRLYRWKIYLEYDRNILSRGTGTWTSDLRERMTTNTVAYMKRELPEKYHDTLIPKYPMHCKRVAYDAGWLASLNRPNVELIADPIVAVDETGIITKSGRHVEVDCIAWATGFEVSETGVGLNKGVYGEDGRELREVWKEREGAYGYLGVAVPGVPNYFAVLGPNAISQSWGWTLGHNTELIARIIRGIYDQRLSSIVVKPEVMDAYNEYLGTRLEHTSLASPQCGTSWYKDPDTNKIVAPAPWGATELWTRARKIRWEDFLARRFPSPGSADDKPYIVELTSARTWTPWGLFVDWLAARLQKWLVRLMVEVEPGREEGLGRLPPGDPAAAKAVKA
;
A
#
# COMPACT_ATOMS: atom_id res chain seq x y z
N MET A 1 -43.08 10.95 -23.30
CA MET A 1 -43.97 10.09 -24.11
C MET A 1 -43.19 8.82 -24.41
N PRO A 2 -43.80 7.62 -24.37
CA PRO A 2 -43.11 6.43 -24.85
C PRO A 2 -42.79 6.63 -26.34
N SER A 3 -41.55 6.32 -26.73
CA SER A 3 -41.18 6.32 -28.15
C SER A 3 -42.05 5.31 -28.89
N SER A 4 -42.35 5.56 -30.17
CA SER A 4 -43.15 4.66 -31.00
C SER A 4 -42.55 3.25 -30.96
N ALA A 5 -43.29 2.31 -30.37
CA ALA A 5 -42.82 0.94 -30.20
C ALA A 5 -42.48 0.34 -31.57
N LEU A 6 -41.26 -0.19 -31.69
CA LEU A 6 -41.01 -1.24 -32.67
C LEU A 6 -41.81 -2.45 -32.24
N ASP A 7 -42.65 -2.91 -33.15
CA ASP A 7 -43.66 -3.93 -32.90
C ASP A 7 -42.96 -5.29 -32.82
N ILE A 8 -42.75 -5.77 -31.59
CA ILE A 8 -42.18 -7.08 -31.29
C ILE A 8 -43.26 -7.98 -30.69
N PRO A 9 -43.29 -9.29 -31.02
CA PRO A 9 -44.26 -10.21 -30.45
C PRO A 9 -44.26 -10.15 -28.93
N VAL A 10 -45.45 -10.00 -28.33
CA VAL A 10 -45.62 -10.07 -26.88
C VAL A 10 -45.33 -11.50 -26.44
N TRP A 11 -44.44 -11.67 -25.47
CA TRP A 11 -44.16 -12.97 -24.88
C TRP A 11 -45.37 -13.45 -24.06
N GLU A 12 -46.00 -14.54 -24.50
CA GLU A 12 -47.14 -15.14 -23.79
C GLU A 12 -46.66 -16.01 -22.63
N ARG A 13 -47.27 -15.80 -21.47
CA ARG A 13 -46.97 -16.55 -20.24
C ARG A 13 -47.54 -17.98 -20.35
N PRO A 14 -46.71 -19.05 -20.24
CA PRO A 14 -47.19 -20.42 -20.24
C PRO A 14 -48.14 -20.72 -19.06
N ALA A 15 -48.96 -21.77 -19.20
CA ALA A 15 -49.77 -22.26 -18.09
C ALA A 15 -48.90 -22.76 -16.92
N PRO A 16 -49.28 -22.51 -15.65
CA PRO A 16 -48.68 -23.17 -14.49
C PRO A 16 -48.80 -24.70 -14.60
N THR A 17 -47.84 -25.44 -14.06
CA THR A 17 -47.90 -26.90 -14.02
C THR A 17 -49.09 -27.38 -13.19
N SER A 18 -49.66 -28.50 -13.63
CA SER A 18 -50.68 -29.29 -12.98
C SER A 18 -50.10 -30.45 -12.16
N GLU A 19 -48.79 -30.72 -12.29
CA GLU A 19 -48.11 -31.78 -11.53
C GLU A 19 -47.86 -31.38 -10.08
N GLN A 20 -47.97 -32.35 -9.16
CA GLN A 20 -47.67 -32.14 -7.75
C GLN A 20 -46.17 -32.27 -7.50
N LEU A 21 -45.54 -31.17 -7.11
CA LEU A 21 -44.11 -31.09 -6.80
C LEU A 21 -43.88 -30.84 -5.31
N GLU A 22 -42.74 -31.29 -4.80
CA GLU A 22 -42.29 -30.96 -3.44
C GLU A 22 -41.65 -29.56 -3.46
N TYR A 23 -42.31 -28.59 -2.81
CA TYR A 23 -41.90 -27.18 -2.81
C TYR A 23 -41.15 -26.76 -1.54
N ALA A 24 -40.24 -25.78 -1.69
CA ALA A 24 -39.58 -25.12 -0.58
C ALA A 24 -40.49 -24.08 0.10
N GLU A 25 -40.52 -24.07 1.42
CA GLU A 25 -41.14 -23.00 2.22
C GLU A 25 -40.19 -21.80 2.28
N LEU A 26 -40.50 -20.75 1.50
CA LEU A 26 -39.70 -19.52 1.43
C LEU A 26 -40.46 -18.33 2.02
N ALA A 27 -39.76 -17.49 2.77
CA ALA A 27 -40.31 -16.26 3.35
C ALA A 27 -40.77 -15.27 2.26
N ARG A 28 -41.66 -14.35 2.64
CA ARG A 28 -42.16 -13.28 1.76
C ARG A 28 -41.91 -11.92 2.40
N ILE A 29 -41.27 -11.02 1.66
CA ILE A 29 -40.86 -9.69 2.12
C ILE A 29 -41.64 -8.64 1.33
N ASP A 30 -42.54 -7.93 2.02
CA ASP A 30 -43.44 -6.93 1.44
C ASP A 30 -42.78 -5.54 1.43
N LEU A 31 -42.24 -5.14 0.27
CA LEU A 31 -41.56 -3.84 0.15
C LEU A 31 -42.51 -2.63 0.16
N SER A 32 -43.84 -2.80 0.20
CA SER A 32 -44.74 -1.67 0.47
C SER A 32 -44.56 -1.08 1.88
N LYS A 33 -44.03 -1.90 2.81
CA LYS A 33 -43.68 -1.50 4.17
C LYS A 33 -42.41 -0.63 4.24
N TRP A 34 -41.59 -0.59 3.18
CA TRP A 34 -40.35 0.20 3.13
C TRP A 34 -40.64 1.66 2.70
N PRO A 35 -40.03 2.68 3.35
CA PRO A 35 -39.07 2.64 4.45
C PRO A 35 -39.71 2.79 5.85
N ALA A 36 -41.04 2.68 5.97
CA ALA A 36 -41.79 3.06 7.17
C ALA A 36 -41.75 2.03 8.32
N ARG A 37 -41.51 0.75 8.03
CA ARG A 37 -41.46 -0.35 9.01
C ARG A 37 -40.20 -1.21 8.81
N LYS A 38 -39.02 -0.61 8.97
CA LYS A 38 -37.73 -1.26 8.69
C LYS A 38 -37.46 -2.43 9.63
N GLU A 39 -37.85 -2.29 10.90
CA GLU A 39 -37.62 -3.27 11.97
C GLU A 39 -38.42 -4.56 11.74
N GLU A 40 -39.67 -4.42 11.28
CA GLU A 40 -40.54 -5.54 10.88
C GLU A 40 -39.92 -6.29 9.69
N LEU A 41 -39.50 -5.56 8.65
CA LEU A 41 -38.85 -6.15 7.47
C LEU A 41 -37.51 -6.83 7.79
N VAL A 42 -36.72 -6.27 8.71
CA VAL A 42 -35.47 -6.91 9.21
C VAL A 42 -35.77 -8.19 9.99
N SER A 43 -36.88 -8.23 10.73
CA SER A 43 -37.33 -9.44 11.42
C SER A 43 -37.77 -10.53 10.43
N ASP A 44 -38.63 -10.17 9.47
CA ASP A 44 -39.14 -11.07 8.43
C ASP A 44 -38.01 -11.66 7.57
N LEU A 45 -36.98 -10.85 7.26
CA LEU A 45 -35.84 -11.24 6.43
C LEU A 45 -34.85 -12.18 7.14
N ARG A 46 -34.74 -12.10 8.48
CA ARG A 46 -33.63 -12.73 9.23
C ARG A 46 -33.50 -14.23 8.99
N HIS A 47 -34.57 -14.99 9.24
CA HIS A 47 -34.56 -16.45 9.06
C HIS A 47 -34.29 -16.86 7.61
N ALA A 48 -34.88 -16.11 6.66
CA ALA A 48 -34.77 -16.41 5.24
C ALA A 48 -33.33 -16.33 4.73
N VAL A 49 -32.51 -15.41 5.28
CA VAL A 49 -31.14 -15.19 4.81
C VAL A 49 -30.09 -15.98 5.60
N THR A 50 -30.32 -16.29 6.89
CA THR A 50 -29.35 -17.05 7.71
C THR A 50 -29.47 -18.57 7.58
N GLU A 51 -30.64 -19.10 7.22
CA GLU A 51 -30.86 -20.55 7.12
C GLU A 51 -31.12 -21.03 5.67
N VAL A 52 -31.85 -20.25 4.86
CA VAL A 52 -32.37 -20.71 3.56
C VAL A 52 -31.64 -20.07 2.37
N GLY A 53 -31.22 -18.81 2.47
CA GLY A 53 -30.58 -18.04 1.40
C GLY A 53 -31.47 -17.73 0.18
N PHE A 54 -32.78 -18.01 0.28
CA PHE A 54 -33.78 -17.76 -0.76
C PHE A 54 -35.08 -17.22 -0.16
N TRP A 55 -35.69 -16.22 -0.79
CA TRP A 55 -36.98 -15.65 -0.38
C TRP A 55 -37.74 -15.01 -1.54
N PHE A 56 -39.01 -14.71 -1.33
CA PHE A 56 -39.81 -13.90 -2.24
C PHE A 56 -39.86 -12.45 -1.78
N VAL A 57 -39.90 -11.54 -2.73
CA VAL A 57 -40.15 -10.12 -2.53
C VAL A 57 -41.40 -9.73 -3.31
N GLU A 58 -42.35 -9.07 -2.63
CA GLU A 58 -43.64 -8.65 -3.17
C GLU A 58 -43.88 -7.15 -3.00
N ASN A 59 -44.91 -6.62 -3.69
CA ASN A 59 -45.30 -5.21 -3.69
C ASN A 59 -44.16 -4.22 -4.05
N THR A 60 -43.26 -4.63 -4.95
CA THR A 60 -42.09 -3.85 -5.43
C THR A 60 -42.46 -2.59 -6.21
N GLY A 61 -43.71 -2.45 -6.66
CA GLY A 61 -44.14 -1.41 -7.59
C GLY A 61 -43.68 -1.62 -9.03
N ILE A 62 -43.12 -2.79 -9.36
CA ILE A 62 -42.88 -3.25 -10.73
C ILE A 62 -44.10 -4.06 -11.15
N SER A 63 -44.71 -3.74 -12.30
CA SER A 63 -45.89 -4.42 -12.80
C SER A 63 -45.53 -5.68 -13.60
N ASP A 64 -46.49 -6.61 -13.71
CA ASP A 64 -46.32 -7.80 -14.55
C ASP A 64 -46.18 -7.44 -16.04
N GLU A 65 -46.84 -6.34 -16.47
CA GLU A 65 -46.71 -5.79 -17.82
C GLU A 65 -45.27 -5.34 -18.13
N GLU A 66 -44.57 -4.70 -17.20
CA GLU A 66 -43.16 -4.34 -17.36
C GLU A 66 -42.27 -5.60 -17.48
N VAL A 67 -42.55 -6.63 -16.68
CA VAL A 67 -41.83 -7.91 -16.73
C VAL A 67 -42.08 -8.64 -18.06
N ILE A 68 -43.33 -8.72 -18.51
CA ILE A 68 -43.71 -9.29 -19.81
C ILE A 68 -43.07 -8.50 -20.96
N ARG A 69 -42.97 -7.16 -20.87
CA ARG A 69 -42.30 -6.33 -21.87
C ARG A 69 -40.81 -6.66 -21.97
N GLN A 70 -40.11 -6.81 -20.84
CA GLN A 70 -38.70 -7.23 -20.83
C GLN A 70 -38.52 -8.67 -21.35
N HIS A 71 -39.43 -9.59 -21.02
CA HIS A 71 -39.45 -10.94 -21.61
C HIS A 71 -39.67 -10.90 -23.13
N SER A 72 -40.53 -10.01 -23.62
CA SER A 72 -40.78 -9.83 -25.07
C SER A 72 -39.52 -9.35 -25.80
N ILE A 73 -38.81 -8.36 -25.25
CA ILE A 73 -37.53 -7.85 -25.79
C ILE A 73 -36.48 -8.96 -25.78
N GLY A 74 -36.32 -9.67 -24.66
CA GLY A 74 -35.36 -10.76 -24.54
C GLY A 74 -35.67 -11.96 -25.43
N ASN A 75 -36.94 -12.29 -25.61
CA ASN A 75 -37.37 -13.38 -26.51
C ASN A 75 -37.12 -13.00 -27.97
N ALA A 76 -37.49 -11.79 -28.38
CA ALA A 76 -37.24 -11.29 -29.75
C ALA A 76 -35.75 -11.30 -30.10
N PHE A 77 -34.86 -10.98 -29.15
CA PHE A 77 -33.41 -11.17 -29.31
C PHE A 77 -33.04 -12.66 -29.47
N LEU A 78 -33.48 -13.51 -28.54
CA LEU A 78 -33.04 -14.91 -28.48
C LEU A 78 -33.52 -15.72 -29.69
N ASP A 79 -34.66 -15.36 -30.30
CA ASP A 79 -35.19 -15.97 -31.52
C ASP A 79 -34.47 -15.56 -32.81
N THR A 80 -33.53 -14.61 -32.76
CA THR A 80 -32.64 -14.33 -33.91
C THR A 80 -31.68 -15.49 -34.22
N SER A 81 -31.08 -15.46 -35.41
CA SER A 81 -30.15 -16.50 -35.85
C SER A 81 -28.92 -16.59 -34.94
N LEU A 82 -28.28 -17.77 -34.89
CA LEU A 82 -27.14 -17.98 -34.02
C LEU A 82 -25.94 -17.09 -34.40
N ASP A 83 -25.76 -16.82 -35.69
CA ASP A 83 -24.70 -15.92 -36.19
C ASP A 83 -24.96 -14.46 -35.79
N GLU A 84 -26.22 -14.03 -35.73
CA GLU A 84 -26.60 -12.70 -35.24
C GLU A 84 -26.24 -12.56 -33.75
N LYS A 85 -26.67 -13.51 -32.92
CA LYS A 85 -26.39 -13.52 -31.48
C LYS A 85 -24.89 -13.59 -31.17
N ARG A 86 -24.11 -14.28 -32.02
CA ARG A 86 -22.65 -14.41 -31.89
C ARG A 86 -21.84 -13.15 -32.23
N LYS A 87 -22.45 -12.06 -32.73
CA LYS A 87 -21.73 -10.80 -33.01
C LYS A 87 -21.03 -10.20 -31.79
N TYR A 88 -21.65 -10.29 -30.60
CA TYR A 88 -21.12 -9.74 -29.34
C TYR A 88 -21.13 -10.83 -28.25
N PRO A 89 -20.16 -11.76 -28.24
CA PRO A 89 -20.07 -12.81 -27.23
C PRO A 89 -19.48 -12.28 -25.91
N CYS A 90 -19.74 -12.95 -24.79
CA CYS A 90 -19.07 -12.66 -23.53
C CYS A 90 -17.54 -12.91 -23.60
N ASP A 91 -16.73 -11.87 -23.38
CA ASP A 91 -15.27 -11.96 -23.36
C ASP A 91 -14.75 -12.41 -21.97
N PHE A 92 -14.91 -13.70 -21.69
CA PHE A 92 -14.38 -14.33 -20.47
C PHE A 92 -12.85 -14.24 -20.37
N ALA A 93 -12.12 -14.08 -21.48
CA ALA A 93 -10.66 -13.93 -21.45
C ALA A 93 -10.22 -12.59 -20.84
N ARG A 94 -11.09 -11.58 -20.86
CA ARG A 94 -10.93 -10.30 -20.17
C ARG A 94 -11.74 -10.18 -18.88
N GLY A 95 -12.39 -11.27 -18.45
CA GLY A 95 -13.28 -11.29 -17.28
C GLY A 95 -14.63 -10.59 -17.51
N ASN A 96 -15.00 -10.33 -18.76
CA ASN A 96 -16.23 -9.61 -19.09
C ASN A 96 -17.42 -10.59 -19.22
N PHE A 97 -18.51 -10.27 -18.54
CA PHE A 97 -19.73 -11.08 -18.48
C PHE A 97 -20.89 -10.55 -19.32
N PHE A 98 -20.71 -9.45 -20.05
CA PHE A 98 -21.73 -8.81 -20.89
C PHE A 98 -21.73 -9.39 -22.31
N GLY A 99 -22.84 -9.24 -23.04
CA GLY A 99 -23.04 -9.87 -24.35
C GLY A 99 -23.72 -11.24 -24.29
N PHE A 100 -23.68 -11.96 -25.40
CA PHE A 100 -24.35 -13.24 -25.61
C PHE A 100 -23.50 -14.44 -25.18
N ARG A 101 -24.15 -15.50 -24.70
CA ARG A 101 -23.54 -16.75 -24.27
C ARG A 101 -24.44 -17.95 -24.59
N GLU A 102 -23.89 -18.89 -25.35
CA GLU A 102 -24.44 -20.24 -25.53
C GLU A 102 -24.06 -21.18 -24.39
N GLY A 103 -24.75 -22.32 -24.32
CA GLY A 103 -24.35 -23.44 -23.49
C GLY A 103 -22.95 -23.95 -23.81
N PHE A 104 -22.12 -23.99 -22.79
CA PHE A 104 -20.69 -24.31 -22.89
C PHE A 104 -20.23 -25.32 -21.84
N ARG A 105 -21.05 -25.59 -20.81
CA ARG A 105 -20.74 -26.52 -19.73
C ARG A 105 -21.12 -27.93 -20.16
N ILE A 106 -20.25 -28.90 -19.93
CA ILE A 106 -20.62 -30.31 -20.05
C ILE A 106 -21.36 -30.75 -18.79
N MET A 107 -22.50 -31.41 -18.97
CA MET A 107 -23.42 -31.76 -17.90
C MET A 107 -23.00 -33.06 -17.22
N GLY A 108 -22.07 -32.94 -16.27
CA GLY A 108 -21.46 -34.09 -15.60
C GLY A 108 -20.57 -34.88 -16.55
N ASP A 109 -20.72 -36.20 -16.54
CA ASP A 109 -20.03 -37.17 -17.41
C ASP A 109 -20.81 -37.52 -18.69
N SER A 110 -21.98 -36.91 -18.92
CA SER A 110 -22.87 -37.23 -20.04
C SER A 110 -22.33 -36.89 -21.44
N GLY A 111 -21.32 -36.03 -21.55
CA GLY A 111 -20.85 -35.45 -22.81
C GLY A 111 -21.82 -34.45 -23.46
N VAL A 112 -22.99 -34.21 -22.85
CA VAL A 112 -24.01 -33.26 -23.33
C VAL A 112 -23.68 -31.86 -22.83
N LYS A 113 -23.80 -30.85 -23.70
CA LYS A 113 -23.69 -29.43 -23.30
C LYS A 113 -24.99 -28.95 -22.63
N ASP A 114 -24.88 -27.99 -21.72
CA ASP A 114 -26.05 -27.29 -21.18
C ASP A 114 -26.87 -26.66 -22.32
N ASN A 115 -28.20 -26.69 -22.17
CA ASN A 115 -29.16 -26.25 -23.19
C ASN A 115 -29.60 -24.79 -23.00
N SER A 116 -28.74 -23.97 -22.39
CA SER A 116 -29.05 -22.57 -22.10
C SER A 116 -28.52 -21.60 -23.15
N GLU A 117 -29.27 -20.52 -23.36
CA GLU A 117 -28.79 -19.31 -24.03
C GLU A 117 -29.03 -18.12 -23.12
N ALA A 118 -28.09 -17.17 -23.07
CA ALA A 118 -28.21 -15.97 -22.25
C ALA A 118 -27.67 -14.73 -22.96
N LEU A 119 -28.30 -13.59 -22.71
CA LEU A 119 -27.80 -12.27 -23.03
C LEU A 119 -27.68 -11.47 -21.73
N CYS A 120 -26.47 -10.99 -21.44
CA CYS A 120 -26.17 -10.16 -20.27
C CYS A 120 -25.98 -8.70 -20.69
N LEU A 121 -26.79 -7.80 -20.13
CA LEU A 121 -26.79 -6.37 -20.43
C LEU A 121 -26.32 -5.58 -19.19
N PRO A 122 -25.23 -4.81 -19.26
CA PRO A 122 -24.74 -4.01 -18.13
C PRO A 122 -25.77 -2.95 -17.74
N LYS A 123 -25.61 -2.34 -16.55
CA LYS A 123 -26.34 -1.11 -16.23
C LYS A 123 -26.09 -0.07 -17.33
N ILE A 124 -27.16 0.53 -17.84
CA ILE A 124 -27.06 1.63 -18.80
C ILE A 124 -26.80 2.92 -18.00
N THR A 125 -25.53 3.30 -17.89
CA THR A 125 -25.06 4.53 -17.23
C THR A 125 -23.93 5.17 -18.04
N PRO A 126 -23.58 6.46 -17.83
CA PRO A 126 -22.42 7.06 -18.49
C PRO A 126 -21.09 6.33 -18.22
N SER A 127 -21.00 5.61 -17.09
CA SER A 127 -19.82 4.83 -16.71
C SER A 127 -19.75 3.44 -17.36
N MET A 128 -20.89 2.82 -17.69
CA MET A 128 -20.96 1.42 -18.17
C MET A 128 -21.53 1.25 -19.58
N THR A 129 -22.09 2.29 -20.21
CA THR A 129 -22.72 2.22 -21.55
C THR A 129 -21.78 1.76 -22.68
N HIS A 130 -20.46 1.89 -22.48
CA HIS A 130 -19.45 1.39 -23.42
C HIS A 130 -19.34 -0.15 -23.47
N GLU A 131 -19.87 -0.84 -22.47
CA GLU A 131 -19.97 -2.30 -22.38
C GLU A 131 -21.31 -2.83 -22.91
N PHE A 132 -22.24 -1.94 -23.29
CA PHE A 132 -23.54 -2.36 -23.81
C PHE A 132 -23.36 -2.94 -25.23
N PRO A 133 -23.81 -4.17 -25.50
CA PRO A 133 -23.59 -4.80 -26.80
C PRO A 133 -24.47 -4.15 -27.87
N ASP A 134 -23.82 -3.67 -28.94
CA ASP A 134 -24.43 -2.87 -30.01
C ASP A 134 -25.15 -3.75 -31.04
N PHE A 135 -26.19 -4.45 -30.59
CA PHE A 135 -27.07 -5.22 -31.46
C PHE A 135 -28.14 -4.31 -32.07
N ASP A 136 -28.21 -4.26 -33.41
CA ASP A 136 -29.14 -3.43 -34.19
C ASP A 136 -30.61 -3.52 -33.72
N HIS A 137 -31.01 -4.70 -33.24
CA HIS A 137 -32.36 -5.03 -32.81
C HIS A 137 -32.62 -4.83 -31.29
N LEU A 138 -31.61 -4.41 -30.52
CA LEU A 138 -31.74 -4.03 -29.09
C LEU A 138 -31.59 -2.54 -28.84
N GLU A 139 -30.77 -1.84 -29.63
CA GLU A 139 -30.49 -0.40 -29.43
C GLU A 139 -31.78 0.45 -29.33
N PRO A 140 -32.86 0.20 -30.09
CA PRO A 140 -34.11 0.94 -29.93
C PRO A 140 -34.82 0.73 -28.58
N PHE A 141 -34.62 -0.41 -27.93
CA PHE A 141 -35.22 -0.76 -26.64
C PHE A 141 -34.36 -0.34 -25.45
N LYS A 142 -33.11 0.10 -25.67
CA LYS A 142 -32.17 0.56 -24.63
C LYS A 142 -32.78 1.53 -23.62
N PRO A 143 -33.62 2.53 -23.98
CA PRO A 143 -34.26 3.41 -22.99
C PRO A 143 -35.32 2.70 -22.13
N GLU A 144 -36.02 1.70 -22.66
CA GLU A 144 -36.97 0.87 -21.89
C GLU A 144 -36.21 -0.03 -20.91
N ILE A 145 -35.09 -0.63 -21.35
CA ILE A 145 -34.22 -1.48 -20.54
C ILE A 145 -33.57 -0.67 -19.41
N GLU A 146 -33.06 0.54 -19.69
CA GLU A 146 -32.49 1.44 -18.67
C GLU A 146 -33.55 1.80 -17.62
N ALA A 147 -34.74 2.22 -18.05
CA ALA A 147 -35.84 2.57 -17.15
C ALA A 147 -36.22 1.40 -16.24
N PHE A 148 -36.29 0.18 -16.79
CA PHE A 148 -36.53 -1.03 -16.01
C PHE A 148 -35.38 -1.32 -15.02
N GLN A 149 -34.13 -1.39 -15.48
CA GLN A 149 -32.95 -1.60 -14.62
C GLN A 149 -32.89 -0.60 -13.46
N ARG A 150 -33.16 0.68 -13.73
CA ARG A 150 -33.14 1.77 -12.74
C ARG A 150 -34.28 1.65 -11.74
N LYS A 151 -35.45 1.17 -12.18
CA LYS A 151 -36.60 0.86 -11.32
C LYS A 151 -36.31 -0.33 -10.42
N VAL A 152 -35.75 -1.42 -10.95
CA VAL A 152 -35.31 -2.60 -10.18
C VAL A 152 -34.29 -2.21 -9.12
N HIS A 153 -33.29 -1.40 -9.50
CA HIS A 153 -32.29 -0.89 -8.57
C HIS A 153 -32.92 -0.11 -7.41
N ALA A 154 -33.69 0.94 -7.72
CA ALA A 154 -34.22 1.87 -6.73
C ALA A 154 -35.41 1.33 -5.90
N ARG A 155 -36.15 0.34 -6.40
CA ARG A 155 -37.34 -0.22 -5.72
C ARG A 155 -37.14 -1.58 -5.08
N VAL A 156 -36.08 -2.31 -5.46
CA VAL A 156 -35.84 -3.67 -4.96
C VAL A 156 -34.43 -3.79 -4.39
N LEU A 157 -33.40 -3.54 -5.19
CA LEU A 157 -32.02 -3.79 -4.76
C LEU A 157 -31.57 -2.88 -3.61
N ASP A 158 -31.69 -1.56 -3.75
CA ASP A 158 -31.27 -0.61 -2.73
C ASP A 158 -32.02 -0.82 -1.38
N PRO A 159 -33.36 -0.96 -1.33
CA PRO A 159 -34.07 -1.36 -0.12
C PRO A 159 -33.56 -2.65 0.53
N LEU A 160 -33.31 -3.72 -0.25
CA LEU A 160 -32.82 -4.99 0.29
C LEU A 160 -31.40 -4.86 0.86
N LEU A 161 -30.48 -4.17 0.15
CA LEU A 161 -29.12 -3.93 0.64
C LEU A 161 -29.10 -3.14 1.95
N ARG A 162 -30.03 -2.19 2.11
CA ARG A 162 -30.23 -1.41 3.35
C ARG A 162 -30.77 -2.27 4.48
N LEU A 163 -31.78 -3.10 4.21
CA LEU A 163 -32.33 -4.05 5.20
C LEU A 163 -31.26 -5.05 5.67
N LEU A 164 -30.41 -5.54 4.76
CA LEU A 164 -29.27 -6.41 5.10
C LEU A 164 -28.23 -5.68 5.98
N ALA A 165 -27.94 -4.41 5.72
CA ALA A 165 -27.05 -3.61 6.58
C ALA A 165 -27.65 -3.40 7.97
N LEU A 166 -28.93 -3.03 8.07
CA LEU A 166 -29.65 -2.84 9.34
C LEU A 166 -29.76 -4.15 10.14
N MET A 167 -29.99 -5.28 9.47
CA MET A 167 -30.02 -6.61 10.10
C MET A 167 -28.69 -7.00 10.77
N LEU A 168 -27.58 -6.45 10.26
CA LEU A 168 -26.22 -6.59 10.77
C LEU A 168 -25.80 -5.44 11.72
N GLU A 169 -26.69 -4.52 12.08
CA GLU A 169 -26.39 -3.32 12.88
C GLU A 169 -25.27 -2.45 12.28
N LEU A 170 -25.15 -2.46 10.95
CA LEU A 170 -24.26 -1.59 10.18
C LEU A 170 -24.99 -0.29 9.80
N PRO A 171 -24.26 0.78 9.42
CA PRO A 171 -24.87 1.95 8.78
C PRO A 171 -25.69 1.52 7.56
N GLU A 172 -26.90 2.08 7.41
CA GLU A 172 -27.87 1.68 6.38
C GLU A 172 -27.29 1.70 4.95
N GLU A 173 -26.38 2.63 4.67
CA GLU A 173 -25.69 2.78 3.38
C GLU A 173 -24.58 1.73 3.12
N TYR A 174 -24.21 0.88 4.10
CA TYR A 174 -22.96 0.10 4.06
C TYR A 174 -22.83 -0.76 2.79
N PHE A 175 -23.85 -1.55 2.46
CA PHE A 175 -23.89 -2.29 1.19
C PHE A 175 -24.41 -1.43 0.04
N ALA A 176 -25.45 -0.61 0.26
CA ALA A 176 -26.07 0.21 -0.79
C ALA A 176 -25.08 1.14 -1.52
N ALA A 177 -24.14 1.75 -0.80
CA ALA A 177 -23.11 2.61 -1.37
C ALA A 177 -22.15 1.87 -2.31
N ALA A 178 -21.92 0.57 -2.11
CA ALA A 178 -21.11 -0.27 -2.99
C ALA A 178 -21.85 -0.65 -4.29
N HIS A 179 -23.17 -0.43 -4.35
CA HIS A 179 -24.03 -0.69 -5.51
C HIS A 179 -24.71 0.57 -6.04
N ALA A 180 -24.31 1.78 -5.62
CA ALA A 180 -24.93 3.02 -6.04
C ALA A 180 -25.06 3.10 -7.59
N TRP A 181 -26.20 3.56 -8.10
CA TRP A 181 -26.58 3.43 -9.52
C TRP A 181 -25.46 3.85 -10.49
N GLU A 182 -24.88 5.04 -10.30
CA GLU A 182 -23.82 5.62 -11.15
C GLU A 182 -22.44 4.94 -11.01
N ARG A 183 -22.23 4.12 -9.97
CA ARG A 183 -20.93 3.52 -9.65
C ARG A 183 -20.61 2.39 -10.64
N PRO A 184 -19.36 2.31 -11.16
CA PRO A 184 -18.93 1.18 -11.99
C PRO A 184 -19.00 -0.12 -11.20
N THR A 185 -19.79 -1.07 -11.71
CA THR A 185 -20.12 -2.36 -11.10
C THR A 185 -20.40 -3.35 -12.23
N GLU A 186 -20.27 -4.65 -11.95
CA GLU A 186 -20.77 -5.69 -12.86
C GLU A 186 -22.29 -5.98 -12.72
N ASP A 187 -23.06 -5.11 -12.05
CA ASP A 187 -24.54 -5.21 -12.00
C ASP A 187 -25.10 -5.33 -13.44
N HIS A 188 -25.95 -6.33 -13.69
CA HIS A 188 -26.52 -6.55 -15.02
C HIS A 188 -27.91 -7.16 -15.02
N LEU A 189 -28.69 -6.79 -16.04
CA LEU A 189 -29.91 -7.51 -16.43
C LEU A 189 -29.51 -8.70 -17.31
N ARG A 190 -30.14 -9.85 -17.15
CA ARG A 190 -29.93 -11.03 -18.00
C ARG A 190 -31.27 -11.57 -18.50
N TYR A 191 -31.38 -11.67 -19.82
CA TYR A 191 -32.37 -12.53 -20.46
C TYR A 191 -31.74 -13.92 -20.65
N MET A 192 -32.44 -14.97 -20.26
CA MET A 192 -31.92 -16.33 -20.37
C MET A 192 -33.05 -17.28 -20.75
N ARG A 193 -32.75 -18.29 -21.58
CA ARG A 193 -33.69 -19.38 -21.86
C ARG A 193 -33.02 -20.73 -21.74
N TYR A 194 -33.83 -21.74 -21.41
CA TYR A 194 -33.46 -23.14 -21.57
C TYR A 194 -34.33 -23.73 -22.69
N ILE A 195 -33.67 -24.33 -23.68
CA ILE A 195 -34.30 -24.95 -24.85
C ILE A 195 -34.66 -26.40 -24.49
N PRO A 196 -35.91 -26.86 -24.67
CA PRO A 196 -36.29 -28.25 -24.42
C PRO A 196 -35.40 -29.25 -25.15
N ASN A 197 -34.90 -30.23 -24.41
CA ASN A 197 -34.15 -31.35 -24.97
C ASN A 197 -35.10 -32.40 -25.58
N SER A 198 -34.56 -33.30 -26.40
CA SER A 198 -35.25 -34.57 -26.70
C SER A 198 -35.21 -35.51 -25.49
N LYS A 199 -36.17 -36.44 -25.39
CA LYS A 199 -36.20 -37.43 -24.29
C LYS A 199 -34.90 -38.26 -24.21
N GLU A 200 -34.32 -38.62 -25.35
CA GLU A 200 -33.03 -39.32 -25.44
C GLU A 200 -31.83 -38.53 -24.89
N VAL A 201 -31.91 -37.20 -24.90
CA VAL A 201 -30.89 -36.32 -24.30
C VAL A 201 -31.13 -36.19 -22.80
N ASP A 202 -32.39 -36.01 -22.38
CA ASP A 202 -32.76 -35.96 -20.95
C ASP A 202 -32.39 -37.25 -20.20
N GLU A 203 -32.50 -38.42 -20.84
CA GLU A 203 -32.11 -39.72 -20.27
C GLU A 203 -30.60 -39.88 -20.06
N LYS A 204 -29.77 -39.09 -20.76
CA LYS A 204 -28.31 -39.04 -20.55
C LYS A 204 -27.90 -38.09 -19.43
N LEU A 205 -28.79 -37.21 -19.00
CA LEU A 205 -28.52 -36.22 -17.96
C LEU A 205 -28.81 -36.81 -16.58
N LYS A 206 -27.78 -36.88 -15.73
CA LYS A 206 -27.94 -37.26 -14.33
C LYS A 206 -28.97 -36.35 -13.65
N ASP A 207 -29.94 -36.94 -12.96
CA ASP A 207 -31.10 -36.28 -12.34
C ASP A 207 -31.91 -35.37 -13.30
N LYS A 208 -31.77 -35.54 -14.62
CA LYS A 208 -32.32 -34.62 -15.65
C LYS A 208 -31.93 -33.15 -15.43
N ALA A 209 -30.72 -32.91 -14.91
CA ALA A 209 -30.21 -31.56 -14.65
C ALA A 209 -29.89 -30.81 -15.97
N TYR A 210 -30.50 -29.64 -16.15
CA TYR A 210 -30.18 -28.66 -17.21
C TYR A 210 -29.04 -27.73 -16.78
N LEU A 211 -28.91 -27.49 -15.47
CA LEU A 211 -27.79 -26.81 -14.83
C LEU A 211 -27.54 -27.46 -13.47
N ASN A 212 -26.32 -27.96 -13.24
CA ASN A 212 -25.95 -28.67 -12.01
C ASN A 212 -26.03 -27.77 -10.77
N GLY A 213 -26.01 -28.39 -9.58
CA GLY A 213 -25.95 -27.67 -8.30
C GLY A 213 -24.78 -26.70 -8.23
N HIS A 214 -25.07 -25.42 -8.01
CA HIS A 214 -24.10 -24.34 -7.91
C HIS A 214 -24.62 -23.22 -7.00
N THR A 215 -23.73 -22.34 -6.58
CA THR A 215 -24.05 -21.03 -6.00
C THR A 215 -23.89 -19.94 -7.06
N ASP A 216 -24.51 -18.78 -6.82
CA ASP A 216 -24.25 -17.59 -7.61
C ASP A 216 -23.03 -16.83 -7.05
N PHE A 217 -22.11 -16.46 -7.94
CA PHE A 217 -21.14 -15.41 -7.63
C PHE A 217 -21.86 -14.05 -7.56
N GLY A 218 -21.48 -13.14 -6.67
CA GLY A 218 -22.12 -11.82 -6.52
C GLY A 218 -22.70 -11.57 -5.13
N ILE A 219 -23.67 -10.64 -5.04
CA ILE A 219 -24.26 -10.18 -3.77
C ILE A 219 -25.70 -10.65 -3.60
N LEU A 220 -26.56 -10.32 -4.56
CA LEU A 220 -27.94 -10.80 -4.66
C LEU A 220 -28.25 -11.14 -6.11
N THR A 221 -28.98 -12.23 -6.35
CA THR A 221 -29.62 -12.51 -7.64
C THR A 221 -31.12 -12.29 -7.51
N LEU A 222 -31.69 -11.46 -8.37
CA LEU A 222 -33.13 -11.18 -8.44
C LEU A 222 -33.70 -11.91 -9.67
N LEU A 223 -34.51 -12.94 -9.48
CA LEU A 223 -35.23 -13.67 -10.54
C LEU A 223 -36.71 -13.27 -10.51
N PHE A 224 -37.21 -12.72 -11.62
CA PHE A 224 -38.62 -12.36 -11.73
C PHE A 224 -39.50 -13.61 -11.90
N SER A 225 -40.75 -13.56 -11.41
CA SER A 225 -41.76 -14.63 -11.40
C SER A 225 -41.72 -15.59 -12.61
N GLN A 226 -41.14 -16.77 -12.39
CA GLN A 226 -41.00 -17.84 -13.37
C GLN A 226 -42.14 -18.87 -13.27
N VAL A 227 -42.84 -19.14 -14.38
CA VAL A 227 -44.00 -20.06 -14.42
C VAL A 227 -43.60 -21.49 -14.80
N VAL A 228 -42.57 -21.63 -15.65
CA VAL A 228 -42.07 -22.94 -16.07
C VAL A 228 -41.16 -23.49 -14.96
N GLN A 229 -41.65 -24.55 -14.33
CA GLN A 229 -40.99 -25.19 -13.19
C GLN A 229 -39.66 -25.82 -13.58
N GLY A 230 -38.77 -25.96 -12.60
CA GLY A 230 -37.44 -26.56 -12.80
C GLY A 230 -36.32 -25.92 -11.97
N LEU A 231 -36.54 -24.77 -11.34
CA LEU A 231 -35.60 -24.28 -10.31
C LEU A 231 -35.81 -25.10 -9.03
N GLN A 232 -34.73 -25.74 -8.55
CA GLN A 232 -34.68 -26.42 -7.27
C GLN A 232 -33.57 -25.82 -6.40
N ILE A 233 -33.82 -25.71 -5.10
CA ILE A 233 -32.80 -25.38 -4.09
C ILE A 233 -32.46 -26.62 -3.27
N LEU A 234 -31.22 -26.70 -2.79
CA LEU A 234 -30.79 -27.72 -1.85
C LEU A 234 -31.08 -27.22 -0.44
N SER A 235 -31.98 -27.91 0.26
CA SER A 235 -32.34 -27.62 1.65
C SER A 235 -31.28 -28.12 2.64
N PRO A 236 -31.26 -27.64 3.90
CA PRO A 236 -30.25 -28.01 4.89
C PRO A 236 -30.18 -29.53 5.22
N ASP A 237 -31.25 -30.28 4.98
CA ASP A 237 -31.30 -31.74 5.11
C ASP A 237 -30.92 -32.49 3.82
N ASN A 238 -30.32 -31.79 2.85
CA ASN A 238 -29.85 -32.26 1.55
C ASN A 238 -30.95 -32.76 0.59
N ARG A 239 -32.20 -32.31 0.74
CA ARG A 239 -33.27 -32.55 -0.26
C ARG A 239 -33.32 -31.44 -1.32
N TRP A 240 -33.62 -31.81 -2.56
CA TRP A 240 -33.86 -30.87 -3.66
C TRP A 240 -35.34 -30.49 -3.71
N LEU A 241 -35.65 -29.25 -3.35
CA LEU A 241 -37.02 -28.74 -3.28
C LEU A 241 -37.27 -27.71 -4.38
N HIS A 242 -38.44 -27.76 -5.03
CA HIS A 242 -38.82 -26.80 -6.07
C HIS A 242 -39.12 -25.42 -5.49
N VAL A 243 -38.72 -24.36 -6.20
CA VAL A 243 -39.16 -23.00 -5.87
C VAL A 243 -40.57 -22.78 -6.44
N PRO A 244 -41.59 -22.50 -5.60
CA PRO A 244 -42.96 -22.37 -6.09
C PRO A 244 -43.12 -21.15 -7.01
N TYR A 245 -44.02 -21.25 -7.99
CA TYR A 245 -44.41 -20.08 -8.78
C TYR A 245 -45.42 -19.24 -7.97
N ILE A 246 -45.06 -17.98 -7.69
CA ILE A 246 -45.97 -16.98 -7.11
C ILE A 246 -46.05 -15.80 -8.10
N PRO A 247 -47.25 -15.43 -8.58
CA PRO A 247 -47.43 -14.27 -9.46
C PRO A 247 -46.95 -12.95 -8.81
N ASN A 248 -46.44 -12.02 -9.62
CA ASN A 248 -46.03 -10.67 -9.20
C ASN A 248 -45.00 -10.60 -8.07
N THR A 249 -44.09 -11.59 -8.00
CA THR A 249 -43.00 -11.64 -7.03
C THR A 249 -41.63 -11.67 -7.70
N ILE A 250 -40.60 -11.39 -6.91
CA ILE A 250 -39.20 -11.60 -7.29
C ILE A 250 -38.64 -12.64 -6.32
N VAL A 251 -38.13 -13.76 -6.84
CA VAL A 251 -37.30 -14.70 -6.09
C VAL A 251 -35.94 -14.05 -5.92
N VAL A 252 -35.48 -13.92 -4.68
CA VAL A 252 -34.14 -13.40 -4.38
C VAL A 252 -33.30 -14.52 -3.80
N ASN A 253 -32.06 -14.65 -4.26
CA ASN A 253 -31.02 -15.43 -3.57
C ASN A 253 -29.93 -14.53 -3.03
N THR A 254 -29.29 -14.98 -1.95
CA THR A 254 -27.99 -14.49 -1.49
C THR A 254 -26.87 -15.23 -2.21
N ALA A 255 -25.85 -14.46 -2.62
CA ALA A 255 -24.75 -14.93 -3.44
C ALA A 255 -23.38 -14.87 -2.70
N ASP A 256 -22.36 -15.48 -3.27
CA ASP A 256 -21.12 -15.86 -2.59
C ASP A 256 -20.36 -14.69 -1.93
N ILE A 257 -20.31 -13.50 -2.55
CA ILE A 257 -19.59 -12.36 -1.98
C ILE A 257 -20.29 -11.85 -0.71
N LEU A 258 -21.61 -11.93 -0.63
CA LEU A 258 -22.35 -11.52 0.58
C LEU A 258 -22.18 -12.52 1.72
N SER A 259 -22.09 -13.82 1.39
CA SER A 259 -21.69 -14.86 2.34
C SER A 259 -20.27 -14.60 2.89
N PHE A 260 -19.28 -14.37 2.02
CA PHE A 260 -17.91 -14.06 2.44
C PHE A 260 -17.81 -12.76 3.24
N ALA A 261 -18.50 -11.69 2.80
CA ALA A 261 -18.55 -10.41 3.49
C ALA A 261 -19.25 -10.48 4.86
N THR A 262 -19.87 -11.60 5.22
CA THR A 262 -20.53 -11.82 6.51
C THR A 262 -20.00 -13.03 7.28
N GLY A 263 -18.82 -13.54 6.92
CA GLY A 263 -18.20 -14.68 7.60
C GLY A 263 -19.02 -15.97 7.49
N GLY A 264 -19.82 -16.11 6.44
CA GLY A 264 -20.76 -17.22 6.25
C GLY A 264 -22.04 -17.13 7.08
N TYR A 265 -22.35 -15.98 7.71
CA TYR A 265 -23.61 -15.76 8.43
C TYR A 265 -24.81 -15.73 7.48
N LEU A 266 -24.70 -15.02 6.35
CA LEU A 266 -25.72 -14.99 5.31
C LEU A 266 -25.40 -16.09 4.28
N LYS A 267 -26.35 -17.00 4.01
CA LYS A 267 -26.04 -18.24 3.27
C LYS A 267 -26.12 -18.05 1.77
N SER A 268 -25.04 -18.40 1.07
CA SER A 268 -25.11 -18.65 -0.37
C SER A 268 -25.60 -20.09 -0.58
N THR A 269 -26.77 -20.23 -1.21
CA THR A 269 -27.49 -21.52 -1.25
C THR A 269 -27.32 -22.22 -2.59
N ILE A 270 -26.92 -23.50 -2.51
CA ILE A 270 -26.76 -24.36 -3.69
C ILE A 270 -28.12 -24.59 -4.34
N HIS A 271 -28.22 -24.25 -5.61
CA HIS A 271 -29.43 -24.39 -6.42
C HIS A 271 -29.10 -24.98 -7.79
N ARG A 272 -30.10 -25.58 -8.44
CA ARG A 272 -29.95 -26.23 -9.74
C ARG A 272 -31.16 -25.95 -10.64
N VAL A 273 -30.99 -26.14 -11.93
CA VAL A 273 -32.12 -26.17 -12.88
C VAL A 273 -32.24 -27.59 -13.41
N VAL A 274 -33.39 -28.21 -13.20
CA VAL A 274 -33.76 -29.51 -13.80
C VAL A 274 -34.73 -29.30 -14.95
N ARG A 275 -34.87 -30.33 -15.78
CA ARG A 275 -35.95 -30.46 -16.75
C ARG A 275 -37.31 -30.13 -16.11
N PRO A 276 -38.20 -29.37 -16.77
CA PRO A 276 -39.55 -29.15 -16.29
C PRO A 276 -40.37 -30.45 -16.11
N PRO A 277 -41.48 -30.39 -15.34
CA PRO A 277 -42.50 -31.45 -15.27
C PRO A 277 -42.98 -31.87 -16.66
N GLU A 278 -43.53 -33.07 -16.82
CA GLU A 278 -43.90 -33.60 -18.15
C GLU A 278 -44.92 -32.72 -18.88
N ASP A 279 -45.85 -32.12 -18.15
CA ASP A 279 -46.84 -31.17 -18.71
C ASP A 279 -46.23 -29.83 -19.19
N GLN A 280 -45.02 -29.47 -18.73
CA GLN A 280 -44.27 -28.29 -19.15
C GLN A 280 -42.98 -28.61 -19.92
N ALA A 281 -42.60 -29.88 -20.08
CA ALA A 281 -41.29 -30.29 -20.60
C ALA A 281 -41.01 -29.88 -22.05
N HIS A 282 -42.07 -29.59 -22.81
CA HIS A 282 -42.00 -29.11 -24.19
C HIS A 282 -41.96 -27.57 -24.31
N VAL A 283 -42.04 -26.85 -23.19
CA VAL A 283 -42.13 -25.39 -23.13
C VAL A 283 -40.74 -24.78 -22.90
N GLN A 284 -40.38 -23.74 -23.66
CA GLN A 284 -39.14 -23.00 -23.43
C GLN A 284 -39.18 -22.24 -22.10
N ARG A 285 -38.19 -22.45 -21.24
CA ARG A 285 -38.11 -21.80 -19.93
C ARG A 285 -37.37 -20.47 -20.02
N MET A 286 -38.11 -19.40 -20.31
CA MET A 286 -37.64 -18.00 -20.37
C MET A 286 -37.51 -17.39 -18.96
N GLY A 287 -36.33 -16.93 -18.57
CA GLY A 287 -36.05 -16.27 -17.29
C GLY A 287 -35.50 -14.86 -17.46
N LEU A 288 -35.98 -13.94 -16.63
CA LEU A 288 -35.48 -12.58 -16.48
C LEU A 288 -34.78 -12.47 -15.12
N PHE A 289 -33.53 -12.00 -15.12
CA PHE A 289 -32.71 -11.88 -13.92
C PHE A 289 -32.08 -10.49 -13.82
N TYR A 290 -31.87 -10.00 -12.60
CA TYR A 290 -30.94 -8.91 -12.30
C TYR A 290 -29.89 -9.42 -11.32
N PHE A 291 -28.64 -9.49 -11.75
CA PHE A 291 -27.51 -9.91 -10.91
C PHE A 291 -26.86 -8.69 -10.29
N SER A 292 -26.81 -8.65 -8.96
CA SER A 292 -26.13 -7.60 -8.22
C SER A 292 -24.68 -7.97 -7.93
N ARG A 293 -23.75 -7.07 -8.29
CA ARG A 293 -22.30 -7.25 -8.19
C ARG A 293 -21.67 -6.03 -7.53
N ALA A 294 -20.69 -6.31 -6.67
CA ALA A 294 -19.90 -5.29 -6.01
C ALA A 294 -19.31 -4.28 -7.02
N ALA A 295 -19.20 -3.01 -6.63
CA ALA A 295 -18.37 -2.07 -7.38
C ALA A 295 -16.92 -2.55 -7.46
N HIS A 296 -16.25 -2.19 -8.56
CA HIS A 296 -14.88 -2.65 -8.86
C HIS A 296 -13.84 -2.24 -7.80
N ASP A 297 -14.20 -1.29 -6.91
CA ASP A 297 -13.37 -0.78 -5.82
C ASP A 297 -13.86 -1.19 -4.41
N TRP A 298 -14.89 -2.04 -4.28
CA TRP A 298 -15.28 -2.61 -2.99
C TRP A 298 -14.31 -3.74 -2.59
N LYS A 299 -13.67 -3.60 -1.43
CA LYS A 299 -12.81 -4.63 -0.82
C LYS A 299 -13.61 -5.93 -0.55
N THR A 300 -13.44 -6.93 -1.41
CA THR A 300 -13.86 -8.31 -1.15
C THR A 300 -12.90 -9.02 -0.19
N GLY A 301 -13.35 -10.09 0.48
CA GLY A 301 -12.49 -10.92 1.35
C GLY A 301 -12.29 -10.39 2.78
N VAL A 302 -13.01 -9.34 3.19
CA VAL A 302 -13.04 -8.85 4.57
C VAL A 302 -14.46 -9.00 5.12
N VAL A 303 -14.59 -9.61 6.31
CA VAL A 303 -15.88 -9.69 7.02
C VAL A 303 -16.30 -8.28 7.46
N ALA A 304 -17.55 -7.92 7.21
CA ALA A 304 -18.10 -6.61 7.54
C ALA A 304 -17.97 -6.33 9.04
N PRO A 305 -17.63 -5.08 9.44
CA PRO A 305 -17.39 -4.70 10.84
C PRO A 305 -18.73 -4.52 11.60
N SER A 306 -19.47 -5.61 11.69
CA SER A 306 -20.84 -5.68 12.20
C SER A 306 -20.85 -6.06 13.68
N PRO A 307 -21.56 -5.31 14.54
CA PRO A 307 -21.78 -5.70 15.94
C PRO A 307 -22.50 -7.04 16.07
N VAL A 308 -23.36 -7.42 15.10
CA VAL A 308 -24.01 -8.74 15.07
C VAL A 308 -22.99 -9.84 14.81
N LEU A 309 -22.13 -9.68 13.80
CA LEU A 309 -21.07 -10.66 13.50
C LEU A 309 -20.03 -10.74 14.63
N GLU A 310 -19.78 -9.64 15.33
CA GLU A 310 -18.91 -9.62 16.51
C GLU A 310 -19.47 -10.47 17.66
N ARG A 311 -20.74 -10.29 18.00
CA ARG A 311 -21.42 -11.10 19.04
C ARG A 311 -21.51 -12.58 18.69
N LEU A 312 -21.49 -12.92 17.39
CA LEU A 312 -21.48 -14.29 16.89
C LEU A 312 -20.06 -14.88 16.77
N GLY A 313 -19.00 -14.09 17.01
CA GLY A 313 -17.61 -14.52 16.84
C GLY A 313 -17.18 -14.76 15.40
N LEU A 314 -18.01 -14.35 14.41
CA LEU A 314 -17.74 -14.43 12.96
C LEU A 314 -16.95 -13.21 12.46
N TYR A 315 -16.95 -12.14 13.26
CA TYR A 315 -16.05 -11.01 13.20
C TYR A 315 -15.44 -10.84 14.61
N LYS A 316 -14.23 -10.30 14.71
CA LYS A 316 -13.71 -9.74 15.97
C LYS A 316 -13.05 -8.41 15.62
N ALA A 317 -13.15 -7.39 16.46
CA ALA A 317 -12.39 -6.15 16.23
C ALA A 317 -10.86 -6.39 16.12
N THR A 318 -10.35 -7.49 16.70
CA THR A 318 -8.96 -7.96 16.58
C THR A 318 -8.69 -8.89 15.40
N GLU A 319 -9.73 -9.36 14.70
CA GLU A 319 -9.70 -10.18 13.48
C GLU A 319 -10.28 -9.43 12.26
N GLN A 320 -10.00 -8.13 12.18
CA GLN A 320 -9.47 -7.72 10.88
C GLN A 320 -8.21 -8.55 10.63
N PRO A 321 -7.88 -8.96 9.38
CA PRO A 321 -6.45 -9.08 9.11
C PRO A 321 -5.86 -7.75 9.56
N ALA A 322 -4.88 -7.76 10.47
CA ALA A 322 -4.00 -6.62 10.62
C ALA A 322 -3.55 -6.33 9.18
N GLU A 323 -4.10 -5.24 8.58
CA GLU A 323 -4.05 -5.07 7.12
C GLU A 323 -2.61 -5.38 6.71
N PRO A 324 -2.27 -6.29 5.80
CA PRO A 324 -1.02 -7.10 5.92
C PRO A 324 0.17 -6.47 5.19
N VAL A 325 1.21 -6.04 5.92
CA VAL A 325 1.91 -4.80 5.51
C VAL A 325 3.40 -4.79 6.05
N SER A 326 4.43 -4.15 5.41
CA SER A 326 5.90 -4.17 5.75
C SER A 326 6.59 -2.76 5.89
N GLY A 327 7.91 -2.61 6.01
CA GLY A 327 8.60 -1.30 5.94
C GLY A 327 8.23 -0.44 4.71
N LEU A 328 8.19 0.90 4.87
CA LEU A 328 7.80 1.85 3.80
C LEU A 328 8.54 1.65 2.48
N ALA A 329 9.81 1.25 2.57
CA ALA A 329 10.66 1.02 1.42
C ALA A 329 10.23 -0.19 0.59
N GLY A 330 9.76 -1.26 1.24
CA GLY A 330 9.24 -2.46 0.59
C GLY A 330 7.99 -2.15 -0.23
N ILE A 331 7.04 -1.41 0.37
CA ILE A 331 5.83 -0.94 -0.33
C ILE A 331 6.20 -0.14 -1.58
N ALA A 332 7.06 0.87 -1.42
CA ALA A 332 7.42 1.77 -2.51
C ALA A 332 8.12 1.01 -3.65
N GLN A 333 9.03 0.07 -3.30
CA GLN A 333 9.72 -0.75 -4.29
C GLN A 333 8.76 -1.70 -5.02
N ALA A 334 7.87 -2.39 -4.29
CA ALA A 334 6.87 -3.28 -4.87
C ALA A 334 5.97 -2.54 -5.88
N VAL A 335 5.48 -1.34 -5.51
CA VAL A 335 4.71 -0.48 -6.43
C VAL A 335 5.53 -0.05 -7.64
N ARG A 336 6.81 0.32 -7.48
CA ARG A 336 7.68 0.66 -8.64
C ARG A 336 7.87 -0.55 -9.56
N LEU A 337 8.05 -1.75 -9.01
CA LEU A 337 8.22 -2.98 -9.78
C LEU A 337 6.95 -3.35 -10.56
N GLN A 338 5.77 -3.32 -9.93
CA GLN A 338 4.49 -3.50 -10.62
C GLN A 338 4.27 -2.46 -11.72
N GLU A 339 4.55 -1.17 -11.47
CA GLU A 339 4.42 -0.13 -12.50
C GLU A 339 5.41 -0.29 -13.67
N ALA A 340 6.63 -0.76 -13.42
CA ALA A 340 7.68 -0.88 -14.43
C ALA A 340 7.62 -2.19 -15.24
N LEU A 341 7.21 -3.30 -14.63
CA LEU A 341 7.28 -4.66 -15.20
C LEU A 341 5.92 -5.35 -15.30
N GLY A 342 4.91 -4.94 -14.53
CA GLY A 342 3.60 -5.57 -14.52
C GLY A 342 3.69 -7.06 -14.23
N LYS A 343 3.13 -7.89 -15.12
CA LYS A 343 3.18 -9.37 -15.04
C LYS A 343 4.55 -10.00 -15.33
N HIS A 344 5.57 -9.20 -15.68
CA HIS A 344 6.92 -9.69 -15.99
C HIS A 344 7.86 -9.69 -14.79
N VAL A 345 7.36 -9.33 -13.60
CA VAL A 345 8.09 -9.49 -12.34
C VAL A 345 7.23 -10.33 -11.39
N ASP A 346 7.84 -11.37 -10.84
CA ASP A 346 7.32 -12.05 -9.66
C ASP A 346 8.15 -11.62 -8.45
N PHE A 347 7.51 -11.32 -7.33
CA PHE A 347 8.19 -10.87 -6.13
C PHE A 347 7.42 -11.22 -4.86
N THR A 348 8.18 -11.46 -3.79
CA THR A 348 7.70 -11.64 -2.42
C THR A 348 8.47 -10.69 -1.52
N VAL A 349 7.80 -10.09 -0.54
CA VAL A 349 8.41 -9.15 0.42
C VAL A 349 8.33 -9.74 1.83
N PHE A 350 9.48 -10.01 2.43
CA PHE A 350 9.58 -10.59 3.76
C PHE A 350 9.66 -9.49 4.82
N GLU A 351 8.84 -9.61 5.88
CA GLU A 351 8.79 -8.68 7.01
C GLU A 351 8.96 -9.46 8.31
N ARG A 352 9.78 -8.92 9.22
CA ARG A 352 10.07 -9.57 10.51
C ARG A 352 8.92 -9.40 11.51
N ASP A 353 8.31 -8.22 11.55
CA ASP A 353 7.16 -7.96 12.42
C ASP A 353 5.85 -8.39 11.70
N SER A 354 4.68 -8.08 12.27
CA SER A 354 3.36 -8.51 11.75
C SER A 354 2.62 -7.51 10.84
N ASP A 355 3.14 -6.29 10.58
CA ASP A 355 2.38 -5.15 9.96
C ASP A 355 3.25 -4.03 9.28
N VAL A 356 2.68 -3.07 8.48
CA VAL A 356 3.35 -1.99 7.63
C VAL A 356 3.85 -0.90 8.52
N GLY A 357 4.78 -0.18 7.94
CA GLY A 357 5.10 1.18 8.34
C GLY A 357 6.54 1.21 8.75
N GLY A 358 7.08 0.04 9.12
CA GLY A 358 8.31 -0.12 9.89
C GLY A 358 8.23 0.88 11.04
N VAL A 359 9.00 1.94 10.90
CA VAL A 359 8.99 3.10 11.80
C VAL A 359 7.59 3.62 12.15
N TRP A 360 6.60 3.68 11.24
CA TRP A 360 5.27 4.26 11.56
C TRP A 360 4.31 3.35 12.33
N ARG A 361 4.55 2.03 12.31
CA ARG A 361 3.87 1.05 13.16
C ARG A 361 4.55 0.98 14.53
N ASP A 362 5.88 0.99 14.52
CA ASP A 362 6.70 0.88 15.72
C ASP A 362 6.70 2.15 16.60
N SER A 363 6.66 3.33 15.98
CA SER A 363 6.81 4.63 16.66
C SER A 363 5.50 5.05 17.31
N THR A 364 5.05 4.33 18.34
CA THR A 364 3.74 4.56 18.95
C THR A 364 3.71 5.70 19.97
N TRP A 365 4.84 6.37 20.24
CA TRP A 365 4.96 7.37 21.31
C TRP A 365 4.09 8.64 21.10
N PRO A 366 3.69 9.32 22.19
CA PRO A 366 2.89 10.55 22.12
C PRO A 366 3.54 11.63 21.25
N GLY A 367 2.77 12.25 20.35
CA GLY A 367 3.27 13.31 19.46
C GLY A 367 4.05 12.85 18.22
N THR A 368 4.12 11.55 17.93
CA THR A 368 4.80 11.03 16.74
C THR A 368 4.25 11.66 15.45
N ALA A 369 5.08 12.44 14.74
CA ALA A 369 4.70 13.14 13.52
C ALA A 369 5.87 13.37 12.56
N VAL A 370 5.59 13.59 11.27
CA VAL A 370 6.64 13.84 10.25
C VAL A 370 7.44 15.11 10.54
N ASP A 371 8.75 15.05 10.31
CA ASP A 371 9.68 16.18 10.34
C ASP A 371 10.03 16.70 8.92
N VAL A 372 9.24 16.30 7.92
CA VAL A 372 9.24 16.82 6.54
C VAL A 372 7.77 17.08 6.15
N PRO A 373 7.43 18.16 5.43
CA PRO A 373 6.04 18.43 5.07
C PRO A 373 5.40 17.25 4.34
N ILE A 374 4.19 16.86 4.72
CA ILE A 374 3.60 15.57 4.34
C ILE A 374 3.51 15.38 2.82
N HIS A 375 3.23 16.45 2.07
CA HIS A 375 3.20 16.43 0.61
C HIS A 375 4.58 16.30 -0.07
N LEU A 376 5.70 16.30 0.67
CA LEU A 376 7.03 15.87 0.23
C LEU A 376 7.44 14.49 0.82
N TYR A 377 6.77 14.04 1.89
CA TYR A 377 7.00 12.73 2.52
C TYR A 377 6.20 11.58 1.87
N CYS A 378 5.14 11.88 1.12
CA CYS A 378 4.38 10.91 0.32
C CYS A 378 5.07 10.52 -1.00
N LEU A 379 4.68 9.39 -1.61
CA LEU A 379 5.13 8.98 -2.94
C LEU A 379 4.65 9.95 -4.03
N TYR A 380 5.51 10.20 -5.02
CA TYR A 380 5.21 11.10 -6.14
C TYR A 380 4.05 10.60 -7.03
N SER A 381 3.94 9.29 -7.21
CA SER A 381 2.86 8.62 -7.95
C SER A 381 1.53 8.58 -7.19
N HIS A 382 1.57 8.64 -5.86
CA HIS A 382 0.43 8.47 -4.97
C HIS A 382 0.22 9.70 -4.09
N LEU A 383 0.05 10.86 -4.73
CA LEU A 383 -0.26 12.11 -4.02
C LEU A 383 -1.64 12.02 -3.38
N ASN A 384 -1.74 12.42 -2.11
CA ASN A 384 -3.00 12.49 -1.38
C ASN A 384 -3.39 13.96 -1.13
N PRO A 385 -4.48 14.48 -1.72
CA PRO A 385 -4.96 15.85 -1.50
C PRO A 385 -5.78 16.02 -0.22
N SER A 386 -6.06 14.93 0.50
CA SER A 386 -6.89 14.92 1.72
C SER A 386 -6.08 14.97 3.01
N PHE A 387 -4.75 15.15 2.96
CA PHE A 387 -3.95 15.26 4.18
C PHE A 387 -4.44 16.40 5.08
N SER A 388 -4.52 16.14 6.38
CA SER A 388 -5.10 17.03 7.39
C SER A 388 -4.29 18.29 7.61
N SER A 389 -2.96 18.15 7.70
CA SER A 389 -2.04 19.16 8.20
C SER A 389 -0.65 19.05 7.57
N LYS A 390 0.13 20.13 7.65
CA LYS A 390 1.49 20.18 7.06
C LYS A 390 2.41 19.10 7.62
N TRP A 391 2.35 18.85 8.92
CA TRP A 391 3.15 17.82 9.60
C TRP A 391 2.23 16.74 10.18
N ALA A 392 1.68 15.90 9.30
CA ALA A 392 0.79 14.80 9.66
C ALA A 392 1.37 13.88 10.77
N GLY A 393 0.48 13.45 11.66
CA GLY A 393 0.78 12.51 12.74
C GLY A 393 0.90 11.06 12.25
N ARG A 394 1.39 10.18 13.14
CA ARG A 394 1.65 8.75 12.91
C ARG A 394 0.54 8.05 12.14
N ASP A 395 -0.69 8.13 12.63
CA ASP A 395 -1.80 7.30 12.14
C ASP A 395 -2.26 7.73 10.74
N GLU A 396 -2.24 9.03 10.44
CA GLU A 396 -2.52 9.53 9.09
C GLU A 396 -1.46 9.08 8.08
N VAL A 397 -0.19 9.05 8.48
CA VAL A 397 0.90 8.52 7.65
C VAL A 397 0.77 7.01 7.47
N LEU A 398 0.47 6.27 8.53
CA LEU A 398 0.29 4.82 8.49
C LEU A 398 -0.90 4.43 7.59
N ALA A 399 -2.06 5.08 7.77
CA ALA A 399 -3.23 4.91 6.92
C ALA A 399 -2.98 5.31 5.46
N TYR A 400 -2.12 6.30 5.20
CA TYR A 400 -1.70 6.64 3.85
C TYR A 400 -0.98 5.47 3.15
N TRP A 401 -0.08 4.79 3.86
CA TRP A 401 0.69 3.66 3.32
C TRP A 401 -0.12 2.37 3.24
N LYS A 402 -0.95 2.06 4.24
CA LYS A 402 -1.91 0.94 4.22
C LYS A 402 -2.85 1.01 3.01
N ARG A 403 -3.36 2.21 2.68
CA ARG A 403 -4.16 2.43 1.46
C ARG A 403 -3.40 2.16 0.17
N ILE A 404 -2.08 2.41 0.11
CA ILE A 404 -1.27 2.09 -1.08
C ILE A 404 -1.15 0.58 -1.27
N VAL A 405 -0.91 -0.17 -0.18
CA VAL A 405 -0.88 -1.63 -0.23
C VAL A 405 -2.20 -2.20 -0.74
N THR A 406 -3.33 -1.73 -0.20
CA THR A 406 -4.66 -2.13 -0.72
C THR A 406 -4.83 -1.77 -2.20
N ARG A 407 -4.48 -0.53 -2.61
CA ARG A 407 -4.67 -0.04 -3.99
C ARG A 407 -3.91 -0.85 -5.05
N HIS A 408 -2.82 -1.51 -4.66
CA HIS A 408 -1.95 -2.29 -5.55
C HIS A 408 -2.07 -3.81 -5.35
N SER A 409 -3.04 -4.25 -4.54
CA SER A 409 -3.25 -5.66 -4.16
C SER A 409 -1.96 -6.33 -3.70
N LEU A 410 -1.19 -5.64 -2.86
CA LEU A 410 0.13 -6.09 -2.39
C LEU A 410 0.06 -7.03 -1.18
N GLN A 411 -1.13 -7.21 -0.59
CA GLN A 411 -1.36 -8.00 0.62
C GLN A 411 -0.74 -9.41 0.52
N ASP A 412 -1.08 -10.15 -0.53
CA ASP A 412 -0.65 -11.54 -0.74
C ASP A 412 0.81 -11.66 -1.21
N ARG A 413 1.50 -10.52 -1.40
CA ARG A 413 2.94 -10.47 -1.73
C ARG A 413 3.83 -10.41 -0.49
N PHE A 414 3.25 -10.30 0.70
CA PHE A 414 4.02 -10.20 1.94
C PHE A 414 4.06 -11.53 2.72
N VAL A 415 5.19 -11.80 3.36
CA VAL A 415 5.36 -12.90 4.31
C VAL A 415 5.87 -12.35 5.63
N PHE A 416 4.98 -12.27 6.62
CA PHE A 416 5.23 -11.70 7.95
C PHE A 416 5.94 -12.66 8.90
N GLU A 417 6.32 -12.12 10.05
CA GLU A 417 6.92 -12.87 11.15
C GLU A 417 8.12 -13.70 10.66
N THR A 418 8.87 -13.13 9.72
CA THR A 418 9.91 -13.81 8.96
C THR A 418 11.14 -12.91 8.87
N GLU A 419 12.19 -13.30 9.61
CA GLU A 419 13.44 -12.58 9.72
C GLU A 419 14.45 -13.05 8.67
N PHE A 420 15.10 -12.12 7.98
CA PHE A 420 16.26 -12.44 7.12
C PHE A 420 17.44 -12.91 7.97
N ILE A 421 18.07 -14.02 7.58
CA ILE A 421 19.27 -14.56 8.25
C ILE A 421 20.50 -14.44 7.37
N ALA A 422 20.41 -14.88 6.11
CA ALA A 422 21.53 -14.89 5.18
C ALA A 422 21.07 -14.86 3.71
N SER A 423 21.99 -14.48 2.82
CA SER A 423 21.87 -14.57 1.37
C SER A 423 23.22 -14.97 0.80
N ARG A 424 23.28 -16.05 0.04
CA ARG A 424 24.49 -16.50 -0.66
C ARG A 424 24.28 -16.41 -2.17
N TRP A 425 25.16 -15.70 -2.86
CA TRP A 425 25.20 -15.68 -4.32
C TRP A 425 25.77 -17.00 -4.86
N ASP A 426 25.09 -17.60 -5.83
CA ASP A 426 25.62 -18.71 -6.64
C ASP A 426 26.01 -18.19 -8.03
N ALA A 427 27.32 -18.20 -8.32
CA ALA A 427 27.86 -17.78 -9.60
C ALA A 427 27.48 -18.72 -10.77
N THR A 428 27.06 -19.95 -10.50
CA THR A 428 26.64 -20.93 -11.52
C THR A 428 25.21 -20.66 -11.96
N THR A 429 24.25 -20.66 -11.02
CA THR A 429 22.84 -20.39 -11.33
C THR A 429 22.51 -18.90 -11.50
N GLN A 430 23.41 -18.01 -11.09
CA GLN A 430 23.21 -16.55 -11.11
C GLN A 430 22.03 -16.11 -10.23
N THR A 431 21.86 -16.75 -9.07
CA THR A 431 20.78 -16.48 -8.11
C THR A 431 21.31 -16.27 -6.70
N HIS A 432 20.47 -15.71 -5.82
CA HIS A 432 20.66 -15.73 -4.38
C HIS A 432 19.87 -16.88 -3.75
N THR A 433 20.52 -17.72 -2.97
CA THR A 433 19.85 -18.56 -1.97
C THR A 433 19.73 -17.76 -0.67
N VAL A 434 18.51 -17.45 -0.26
CA VAL A 434 18.20 -16.60 0.88
C VAL A 434 17.58 -17.41 2.01
N THR A 435 18.27 -17.48 3.15
CA THR A 435 17.80 -18.15 4.36
C THR A 435 17.01 -17.16 5.23
N PHE A 436 15.79 -17.56 5.58
CA PHE A 436 14.90 -16.85 6.50
C PHE A 436 14.63 -17.66 7.76
N ARG A 437 14.14 -17.01 8.82
CA ARG A 437 13.67 -17.63 10.07
C ARG A 437 12.29 -17.15 10.44
N ARG A 438 11.36 -18.06 10.73
CA ARG A 438 10.07 -17.78 11.34
C ARG A 438 10.27 -17.27 12.78
N VAL A 439 9.79 -16.07 13.07
CA VAL A 439 9.98 -15.38 14.36
C VAL A 439 9.28 -16.11 15.50
N LYS A 440 8.10 -16.71 15.27
CA LYS A 440 7.35 -17.46 16.30
C LYS A 440 7.91 -18.84 16.60
N THR A 441 8.33 -19.60 15.59
CA THR A 441 8.76 -21.01 15.75
C THR A 441 10.28 -21.19 15.83
N GLY A 442 11.06 -20.21 15.39
CA GLY A 442 12.51 -20.32 15.22
C GLY A 442 12.96 -21.15 14.01
N GLU A 443 12.01 -21.74 13.27
CA GLU A 443 12.26 -22.57 12.09
C GLU A 443 12.91 -21.76 10.96
N THR A 444 13.94 -22.32 10.33
CA THR A 444 14.62 -21.73 9.18
C THR A 444 14.21 -22.39 7.87
N PHE A 445 14.00 -21.59 6.83
CA PHE A 445 13.71 -22.06 5.47
C PHE A 445 14.45 -21.21 4.43
N GLU A 446 14.55 -21.72 3.20
CA GLU A 446 15.29 -21.06 2.12
C GLU A 446 14.39 -20.70 0.94
N VAL A 447 14.74 -19.61 0.26
CA VAL A 447 14.08 -19.11 -0.95
C VAL A 447 15.16 -18.74 -1.96
N VAL A 448 15.02 -19.21 -3.20
CA VAL A 448 15.92 -18.82 -4.32
C VAL A 448 15.29 -17.65 -5.08
N THR A 449 16.09 -16.65 -5.41
CA THR A 449 15.65 -15.47 -6.19
C THR A 449 16.76 -14.96 -7.11
N ASP A 450 16.41 -14.50 -8.31
CA ASP A 450 17.36 -13.86 -9.23
C ASP A 450 17.94 -12.55 -8.66
N ILE A 451 17.14 -11.83 -7.86
CA ILE A 451 17.41 -10.46 -7.41
C ILE A 451 17.02 -10.29 -5.94
N LEU A 452 17.88 -9.64 -5.16
CA LEU A 452 17.64 -9.34 -3.75
C LEU A 452 17.58 -7.82 -3.52
N VAL A 453 16.43 -7.32 -3.03
CA VAL A 453 16.27 -5.89 -2.70
C VAL A 453 16.13 -5.68 -1.19
N ALA A 454 17.16 -5.10 -0.57
CA ALA A 454 17.17 -4.72 0.83
C ALA A 454 16.35 -3.43 1.06
N ALA A 455 15.13 -3.60 1.57
CA ALA A 455 14.19 -2.54 1.91
C ALA A 455 14.01 -2.35 3.44
N THR A 456 15.02 -2.72 4.23
CA THR A 456 14.99 -2.85 5.70
C THR A 456 14.74 -1.54 6.48
N GLY A 457 15.03 -0.39 5.87
CA GLY A 457 14.85 0.93 6.47
C GLY A 457 15.95 1.30 7.46
N ALA A 458 16.44 2.54 7.39
CA ALA A 458 17.64 2.94 8.11
C ALA A 458 17.48 3.27 9.62
N LEU A 459 16.31 3.05 10.22
CA LEU A 459 16.01 3.31 11.64
C LEU A 459 15.10 2.20 12.21
N ASN A 460 15.62 0.97 12.30
CA ASN A 460 14.84 -0.24 12.63
C ASN A 460 15.33 -0.99 13.89
N LYS A 461 16.63 -0.97 14.18
CA LYS A 461 17.26 -1.64 15.33
C LYS A 461 17.50 -0.62 16.45
N PRO A 462 16.72 -0.64 17.55
CA PRO A 462 16.86 0.34 18.63
C PRO A 462 18.19 0.17 19.36
N ILE A 463 18.80 1.28 19.78
CA ILE A 463 19.96 1.27 20.68
C ILE A 463 19.45 1.52 22.10
N ILE A 464 19.51 0.50 22.95
CA ILE A 464 19.33 0.66 24.40
C ILE A 464 20.72 0.60 25.04
N PRO A 465 21.22 1.67 25.67
CA PRO A 465 22.57 1.68 26.24
C PRO A 465 22.73 0.65 27.36
N ASN A 466 23.84 -0.09 27.34
CA ASN A 466 24.21 -1.01 28.41
C ASN A 466 24.84 -0.22 29.58
N VAL A 467 24.00 0.45 30.37
CA VAL A 467 24.42 1.18 31.58
C VAL A 467 24.61 0.17 32.73
N PRO A 468 25.69 0.25 33.53
CA PRO A 468 25.87 -0.59 34.72
C PRO A 468 24.64 -0.57 35.63
N GLY A 469 24.16 -1.75 36.01
CA GLY A 469 23.01 -1.91 36.91
C GLY A 469 21.62 -1.68 36.28
N ARG A 470 21.51 -1.32 35.00
CA ARG A 470 20.23 -1.13 34.28
C ARG A 470 19.24 -2.29 34.43
N ASP A 471 19.76 -3.52 34.48
CA ASP A 471 18.95 -4.74 34.57
C ASP A 471 18.45 -5.02 36.00
N LYS A 472 18.84 -4.21 36.99
CA LYS A 472 18.37 -4.25 38.38
C LYS A 472 17.20 -3.29 38.67
N PHE A 473 16.93 -2.34 37.77
CA PHE A 473 15.91 -1.33 37.97
C PHE A 473 14.53 -1.98 38.13
N GLU A 474 13.89 -1.76 39.28
CA GLU A 474 12.60 -2.38 39.63
C GLU A 474 11.42 -1.67 38.93
N GLY A 475 11.63 -0.43 38.46
CA GLY A 475 10.66 0.34 37.69
C GLY A 475 10.53 -0.10 36.23
N LEU A 476 9.60 0.54 35.51
CA LEU A 476 9.29 0.19 34.12
C LEU A 476 10.28 0.85 33.16
N GLN A 477 10.79 0.13 32.16
CA GLN A 477 11.66 0.72 31.14
C GLN A 477 11.36 0.22 29.72
N TRP A 478 11.44 1.13 28.74
CA TRP A 478 11.18 0.84 27.33
C TRP A 478 12.00 1.73 26.41
N HIS A 479 12.25 1.29 25.16
CA HIS A 479 12.77 2.15 24.11
C HIS A 479 11.63 2.93 23.46
N SER A 480 11.89 4.16 22.99
CA SER A 480 10.86 5.01 22.37
C SER A 480 10.14 4.31 21.20
N SER A 481 10.88 3.56 20.37
CA SER A 481 10.33 2.78 19.24
C SER A 481 9.53 1.52 19.63
N ARG A 482 9.31 1.29 20.92
CA ARG A 482 8.42 0.26 21.49
C ARG A 482 7.75 0.89 22.72
N TRP A 483 7.13 2.06 22.51
CA TRP A 483 6.52 2.84 23.59
C TRP A 483 5.42 2.03 24.27
N ASN A 484 5.51 1.88 25.59
CA ASN A 484 4.47 1.20 26.35
C ASN A 484 3.29 2.16 26.57
N ASN A 485 2.19 1.93 25.84
CA ASN A 485 0.97 2.73 25.90
C ASN A 485 0.01 2.27 27.01
N GLU A 486 0.32 1.18 27.71
CA GLU A 486 -0.49 0.63 28.81
C GLU A 486 -0.14 1.27 30.17
N VAL A 487 0.95 2.04 30.24
CA VAL A 487 1.42 2.69 31.47
C VAL A 487 0.71 4.02 31.67
N ASP A 488 -0.09 4.11 32.73
CA ASP A 488 -0.56 5.40 33.24
C ASP A 488 0.63 6.18 33.86
N LEU A 489 0.90 7.35 33.30
CA LEU A 489 1.95 8.26 33.73
C LEU A 489 1.46 9.27 34.80
N LYS A 490 0.19 9.23 35.20
CA LYS A 490 -0.36 10.07 36.26
C LYS A 490 0.41 9.86 37.57
N GLY A 491 0.90 10.96 38.15
CA GLY A 491 1.70 10.95 39.37
C GLY A 491 3.09 10.30 39.25
N LYS A 492 3.54 9.92 38.04
CA LYS A 492 4.81 9.19 37.84
C LYS A 492 6.01 10.11 37.66
N ARG A 493 7.16 9.63 38.11
CA ARG A 493 8.50 10.15 37.82
C ARG A 493 9.07 9.43 36.60
N LEU A 494 9.22 10.14 35.49
CA LEU A 494 9.66 9.60 34.21
C LEU A 494 11.04 10.17 33.81
N ALA A 495 12.04 9.30 33.69
CA ALA A 495 13.28 9.63 32.99
C ALA A 495 13.07 9.53 31.47
N VAL A 496 13.50 10.55 30.72
CA VAL A 496 13.59 10.49 29.25
C VAL A 496 15.05 10.62 28.83
N VAL A 497 15.66 9.54 28.34
CA VAL A 497 17.09 9.55 27.99
C VAL A 497 17.25 9.86 26.50
N GLY A 498 17.66 11.09 26.17
CA GLY A 498 17.94 11.55 24.81
C GLY A 498 17.07 12.72 24.34
N ASN A 499 17.66 13.54 23.46
CA ASN A 499 17.06 14.74 22.84
C ASN A 499 17.05 14.69 21.29
N GLY A 500 17.02 13.48 20.72
CA GLY A 500 16.67 13.30 19.30
C GLY A 500 15.17 13.52 19.02
N SER A 501 14.74 13.37 17.76
CA SER A 501 13.33 13.60 17.37
C SER A 501 12.31 12.88 18.28
N SER A 502 12.57 11.65 18.72
CA SER A 502 11.67 10.94 19.65
C SER A 502 11.56 11.64 21.01
N GLY A 503 12.68 11.98 21.64
CA GLY A 503 12.68 12.59 22.98
C GLY A 503 12.01 13.96 23.01
N ILE A 504 12.21 14.78 21.96
CA ILE A 504 11.58 16.10 21.86
C ILE A 504 10.11 16.06 21.42
N GLN A 505 9.63 14.97 20.82
CA GLN A 505 8.21 14.81 20.48
C GLN A 505 7.39 14.31 21.68
N VAL A 506 7.96 13.40 22.49
CA VAL A 506 7.30 12.84 23.69
C VAL A 506 6.93 13.93 24.69
N ILE A 507 7.91 14.67 25.22
CA ILE A 507 7.76 15.56 26.38
C ILE A 507 6.61 16.57 26.24
N PRO A 508 6.50 17.38 25.17
CA PRO A 508 5.40 18.35 25.04
C PRO A 508 4.00 17.71 24.92
N ASN A 509 3.90 16.40 24.65
CA ASN A 509 2.63 15.69 24.57
C ASN A 509 2.27 14.93 25.85
N ILE A 510 3.12 14.97 26.89
CA ILE A 510 2.86 14.34 28.20
C ILE A 510 3.05 15.29 29.40
N VAL A 511 3.61 16.48 29.21
CA VAL A 511 3.97 17.42 30.31
C VAL A 511 2.78 17.96 31.12
N ASP A 512 1.57 17.92 30.56
CA ASP A 512 0.32 18.31 31.23
C ASP A 512 -0.43 17.13 31.88
N ILE A 513 0.13 15.92 31.89
CA ILE A 513 -0.42 14.79 32.66
C ILE A 513 -0.36 15.12 34.16
N GLU A 514 -1.47 14.87 34.87
CA GLU A 514 -1.63 15.23 36.28
C GLU A 514 -0.54 14.60 37.17
N GLY A 515 0.20 15.43 37.89
CA GLY A 515 1.26 14.99 38.81
C GLY A 515 2.49 14.34 38.17
N ILE A 516 2.64 14.34 36.83
CA ILE A 516 3.84 13.78 36.19
C ILE A 516 5.07 14.66 36.49
N HIS A 517 6.18 14.03 36.81
CA HIS A 517 7.50 14.67 36.91
C HIS A 517 8.44 14.08 35.84
N ILE A 518 9.04 14.92 35.01
CA ILE A 518 9.85 14.48 33.87
C ILE A 518 11.29 14.96 34.04
N THR A 519 12.24 14.02 34.05
CA THR A 519 13.68 14.33 34.03
C THR A 519 14.29 13.87 32.72
N GLN A 520 14.66 14.81 31.85
CA GLN A 520 15.30 14.49 30.58
C GLN A 520 16.82 14.51 30.71
N PHE A 521 17.47 13.41 30.35
CA PHE A 521 18.92 13.28 30.31
C PHE A 521 19.44 13.52 28.89
N ILE A 522 20.45 14.38 28.74
CA ILE A 522 21.05 14.71 27.45
C ILE A 522 22.57 14.55 27.45
N ARG A 523 23.12 14.10 26.31
CA ARG A 523 24.57 13.93 26.12
C ARG A 523 25.20 15.02 25.23
N SER A 524 24.42 15.62 24.34
CA SER A 524 24.94 16.59 23.38
C SER A 524 23.86 17.57 22.94
N PRO A 525 24.17 18.87 22.76
CA PRO A 525 23.23 19.85 22.23
C PRO A 525 22.87 19.54 20.77
N GLY A 526 21.70 20.03 20.36
CA GLY A 526 21.15 19.92 19.00
C GLY A 526 20.70 21.28 18.47
N TYR A 527 20.53 21.40 17.16
CA TYR A 527 19.85 22.58 16.58
C TYR A 527 18.36 22.29 16.45
N PHE A 528 17.51 23.18 16.96
CA PHE A 528 16.06 23.01 17.01
C PHE A 528 15.36 24.17 16.30
N ARG A 529 14.49 23.87 15.34
CA ARG A 529 13.77 24.86 14.51
C ARG A 529 12.26 24.81 14.77
N PRO A 530 11.54 25.94 14.66
CA PRO A 530 10.10 25.97 14.94
C PRO A 530 9.32 25.04 13.99
N LYS A 531 8.56 24.11 14.57
CA LYS A 531 7.62 23.23 13.85
C LYS A 531 6.24 23.87 13.78
N VAL A 532 6.11 24.96 13.02
CA VAL A 532 4.80 25.58 12.76
C VAL A 532 3.92 24.59 12.00
N ASN A 533 3.03 23.89 12.71
CA ASN A 533 1.99 23.05 12.14
C ASN A 533 0.74 23.87 11.91
N PHE A 534 0.08 23.60 10.79
CA PHE A 534 -1.22 24.16 10.46
C PHE A 534 -2.02 23.09 9.74
N GLU A 535 -3.32 23.07 10.00
CA GLU A 535 -4.26 22.28 9.22
C GLU A 535 -4.43 22.90 7.84
N TYR A 536 -4.52 22.05 6.81
CA TYR A 536 -4.88 22.50 5.48
C TYR A 536 -6.37 22.85 5.47
N SER A 537 -6.69 24.11 5.13
CA SER A 537 -8.08 24.56 5.10
C SER A 537 -8.90 23.78 4.07
N PHE A 538 -10.23 23.79 4.21
CA PHE A 538 -11.14 23.17 3.23
C PHE A 538 -10.82 23.63 1.79
N LEU A 539 -10.60 24.94 1.59
CA LEU A 539 -10.22 25.50 0.30
C LEU A 539 -8.86 24.97 -0.20
N GLN A 540 -7.84 24.85 0.67
CA GLN A 540 -6.56 24.28 0.27
C GLN A 540 -6.69 22.80 -0.16
N ARG A 541 -7.44 21.99 0.61
CA ARG A 541 -7.72 20.59 0.27
C ARG A 541 -8.56 20.45 -1.01
N LEU A 542 -9.45 21.41 -1.29
CA LEU A 542 -10.20 21.48 -2.56
C LEU A 542 -9.26 21.84 -3.73
N LEU A 543 -8.44 22.88 -3.59
CA LEU A 543 -7.45 23.28 -4.60
C LEU A 543 -6.44 22.17 -4.91
N PHE A 544 -6.03 21.37 -3.91
CA PHE A 544 -5.13 20.22 -4.12
C PHE A 544 -5.74 19.09 -4.97
N ARG A 545 -7.07 19.06 -5.16
CA ARG A 545 -7.75 18.12 -6.07
C ARG A 545 -7.70 18.58 -7.54
N ILE A 546 -7.40 19.86 -7.79
CA ILE A 546 -7.24 20.38 -9.16
C ILE A 546 -5.95 19.79 -9.78
N PRO A 547 -6.02 19.22 -11.00
CA PRO A 547 -4.85 18.67 -11.68
C PRO A 547 -3.67 19.65 -11.71
N GLY A 548 -2.48 19.16 -11.36
CA GLY A 548 -1.24 19.95 -11.34
C GLY A 548 -1.03 20.84 -10.10
N VAL A 549 -2.07 21.38 -9.45
CA VAL A 549 -1.92 22.31 -8.32
C VAL A 549 -1.13 21.69 -7.17
N LEU A 550 -1.48 20.47 -6.75
CA LEU A 550 -0.74 19.77 -5.69
C LEU A 550 0.70 19.43 -6.11
N ARG A 551 0.96 19.18 -7.41
CA ARG A 551 2.32 18.99 -7.92
C ARG A 551 3.12 20.28 -7.82
N LEU A 552 2.56 21.43 -8.19
CA LEU A 552 3.21 22.74 -8.05
C LEU A 552 3.50 23.09 -6.59
N TYR A 553 2.58 22.80 -5.68
CA TYR A 553 2.81 22.96 -4.24
C TYR A 553 3.94 22.06 -3.72
N ARG A 554 3.99 20.79 -4.15
CA ARG A 554 5.10 19.89 -3.85
C ARG A 554 6.42 20.39 -4.45
N TRP A 555 6.42 20.93 -5.67
CA TRP A 555 7.60 21.54 -6.30
C TRP A 555 8.11 22.76 -5.53
N LYS A 556 7.23 23.62 -5.00
CA LYS A 556 7.63 24.71 -4.10
C LYS A 556 8.38 24.16 -2.87
N ILE A 557 7.78 23.22 -2.15
CA ILE A 557 8.39 22.62 -0.95
C ILE A 557 9.73 21.95 -1.30
N TYR A 558 9.76 21.23 -2.42
CA TYR A 558 10.97 20.61 -2.96
C TYR A 558 12.08 21.64 -3.15
N LEU A 559 11.84 22.76 -3.84
CA LEU A 559 12.88 23.78 -4.10
C LEU A 559 13.37 24.46 -2.82
N GLU A 560 12.47 24.69 -1.85
CA GLU A 560 12.83 25.24 -0.53
C GLU A 560 13.76 24.30 0.23
N TYR A 561 13.44 23.01 0.31
CA TYR A 561 14.29 22.00 0.94
C TYR A 561 15.58 21.78 0.15
N ASP A 562 15.51 21.78 -1.19
CA ASP A 562 16.66 21.45 -2.00
C ASP A 562 17.78 22.48 -1.85
N ARG A 563 17.40 23.77 -1.87
CA ARG A 563 18.26 24.89 -1.53
C ARG A 563 18.85 24.79 -0.13
N ASN A 564 18.06 24.36 0.86
CA ASN A 564 18.48 24.38 2.27
C ASN A 564 19.64 23.40 2.56
N ILE A 565 19.73 22.25 1.89
CA ILE A 565 20.86 21.31 2.08
C ILE A 565 22.18 21.86 1.58
N LEU A 566 22.15 22.76 0.59
CA LEU A 566 23.37 23.32 0.01
C LEU A 566 24.19 24.03 1.08
N SER A 567 23.55 24.55 2.14
CA SER A 567 24.22 25.05 3.34
C SER A 567 25.09 24.03 4.10
N ARG A 568 25.11 22.75 3.71
CA ARG A 568 26.13 21.80 4.13
C ARG A 568 27.51 22.12 3.51
N GLY A 569 27.58 22.65 2.28
CA GLY A 569 28.83 22.90 1.55
C GLY A 569 29.78 23.90 2.23
N THR A 570 31.07 23.80 1.96
CA THR A 570 32.10 24.72 2.47
C THR A 570 32.27 26.00 1.64
N GLY A 571 31.81 26.02 0.39
CA GLY A 571 31.88 27.18 -0.50
C GLY A 571 31.21 28.44 0.06
N THR A 572 31.59 29.61 -0.47
CA THR A 572 31.23 30.93 0.11
C THR A 572 29.72 31.11 0.26
N TRP A 573 28.95 30.98 -0.82
CA TRP A 573 27.49 31.16 -0.79
C TRP A 573 26.80 30.15 0.15
N THR A 574 27.30 28.91 0.20
CA THR A 574 26.76 27.87 1.08
C THR A 574 27.07 28.12 2.56
N SER A 575 28.23 28.70 2.85
CA SER A 575 28.62 29.12 4.20
C SER A 575 27.80 30.33 4.68
N ASP A 576 27.60 31.36 3.85
CA ASP A 576 26.69 32.48 4.16
C ASP A 576 25.26 32.00 4.44
N LEU A 577 24.76 31.05 3.63
CA LEU A 577 23.43 30.47 3.84
C LEU A 577 23.38 29.71 5.18
N ARG A 578 24.42 28.93 5.52
CA ARG A 578 24.53 28.22 6.80
C ARG A 578 24.57 29.17 7.97
N GLU A 579 25.32 30.27 7.87
CA GLU A 579 25.44 31.28 8.93
C GLU A 579 24.09 31.93 9.21
N ARG A 580 23.41 32.48 8.19
CA ARG A 580 22.05 33.05 8.31
C ARG A 580 21.07 32.05 8.90
N MET A 581 21.14 30.80 8.46
CA MET A 581 20.33 29.69 8.98
C MET A 581 20.65 29.36 10.44
N THR A 582 21.91 29.49 10.87
CA THR A 582 22.37 29.27 12.24
C THR A 582 21.90 30.40 13.15
N THR A 583 22.17 31.66 12.80
CA THR A 583 21.76 32.85 13.57
C THR A 583 20.26 32.87 13.83
N ASN A 584 19.43 32.65 12.80
CA ASN A 584 17.98 32.60 12.96
C ASN A 584 17.50 31.46 13.87
N THR A 585 18.19 30.31 13.85
CA THR A 585 17.82 29.15 14.68
C THR A 585 18.29 29.33 16.13
N VAL A 586 19.48 29.88 16.35
CA VAL A 586 19.99 30.19 17.70
C VAL A 586 19.16 31.30 18.35
N ALA A 587 18.75 32.32 17.60
CA ALA A 587 17.85 33.36 18.08
C ALA A 587 16.48 32.81 18.50
N TYR A 588 15.92 31.87 17.71
CA TYR A 588 14.72 31.12 18.10
C TYR A 588 14.95 30.31 19.38
N MET A 589 16.02 29.50 19.42
CA MET A 589 16.32 28.64 20.56
C MET A 589 16.48 29.45 21.86
N LYS A 590 17.23 30.55 21.84
CA LYS A 590 17.41 31.44 23.02
C LYS A 590 16.11 32.10 23.50
N ARG A 591 15.12 32.28 22.63
CA ARG A 591 13.83 32.89 22.97
C ARG A 591 12.89 31.92 23.68
N GLU A 592 12.85 30.66 23.26
CA GLU A 592 11.95 29.64 23.84
C GLU A 592 12.58 28.94 25.06
N LEU A 593 13.91 28.86 25.11
CA LEU A 593 14.65 28.10 26.13
C LEU A 593 14.91 28.92 27.41
N PRO A 594 14.73 28.35 28.62
CA PRO A 594 15.13 28.99 29.87
C PRO A 594 16.63 29.36 29.86
N GLU A 595 16.97 30.55 30.34
CA GLU A 595 18.36 31.08 30.36
C GLU A 595 19.36 30.10 31.01
N LYS A 596 18.95 29.42 32.10
CA LYS A 596 19.76 28.40 32.80
C LYS A 596 20.27 27.25 31.91
N TYR A 597 19.68 27.03 30.74
CA TYR A 597 20.08 25.97 29.80
C TYR A 597 20.80 26.48 28.55
N HIS A 598 21.00 27.80 28.37
CA HIS A 598 21.61 28.35 27.15
C HIS A 598 23.03 27.80 26.91
N ASP A 599 23.89 27.81 27.93
CA ASP A 599 25.27 27.28 27.81
C ASP A 599 25.34 25.76 27.58
N THR A 600 24.26 25.05 27.92
CA THR A 600 24.15 23.59 27.80
C THR A 600 23.59 23.17 26.44
N LEU A 601 22.59 23.90 25.92
CA LEU A 601 21.83 23.49 24.73
C LEU A 601 22.15 24.26 23.44
N ILE A 602 22.78 25.45 23.49
CA ILE A 602 23.22 26.13 22.25
C ILE A 602 24.45 25.39 21.67
N PRO A 603 24.38 24.80 20.45
CA PRO A 603 25.49 24.03 19.91
C PRO A 603 26.70 24.88 19.54
N LYS A 604 27.91 24.32 19.75
CA LYS A 604 29.20 24.93 19.40
C LYS A 604 29.81 24.37 18.10
N TYR A 605 29.04 23.55 17.36
CA TYR A 605 29.45 22.93 16.10
C TYR A 605 28.62 23.47 14.91
N PRO A 606 29.10 23.39 13.65
CA PRO A 606 28.39 23.93 12.49
C PRO A 606 27.00 23.30 12.27
N MET A 607 26.00 24.14 11.94
CA MET A 607 24.68 23.66 11.55
C MET A 607 24.74 22.67 10.38
N HIS A 608 23.82 21.69 10.39
CA HIS A 608 23.71 20.56 9.45
C HIS A 608 24.81 19.50 9.51
N CYS A 609 25.82 19.60 10.40
CA CYS A 609 26.66 18.42 10.67
C CYS A 609 25.85 17.28 11.32
N LYS A 610 24.98 17.62 12.27
CA LYS A 610 23.95 16.71 12.79
C LYS A 610 22.60 17.07 12.15
N ARG A 611 21.65 16.13 12.20
CA ARG A 611 20.25 16.42 11.84
C ARG A 611 19.73 17.58 12.69
N VAL A 612 19.22 18.62 12.02
CA VAL A 612 18.46 19.70 12.68
C VAL A 612 17.07 19.14 12.99
N ALA A 613 16.64 19.26 14.24
CA ALA A 613 15.35 18.77 14.70
C ALA A 613 14.29 19.88 14.64
N TYR A 614 13.03 19.48 14.61
CA TYR A 614 11.90 20.41 14.58
C TYR A 614 11.20 20.44 15.95
N ASP A 615 11.30 21.59 16.61
CA ASP A 615 10.71 21.87 17.93
C ASP A 615 9.20 22.01 17.84
N ALA A 616 8.49 21.13 18.55
CA ALA A 616 7.04 21.10 18.67
C ALA A 616 6.57 21.56 20.07
N GLY A 617 7.28 22.53 20.67
CA GLY A 617 7.02 23.01 22.04
C GLY A 617 7.90 22.35 23.11
N TRP A 618 8.92 21.58 22.72
CA TRP A 618 9.88 20.98 23.65
C TRP A 618 10.72 22.04 24.36
N LEU A 619 11.24 23.04 23.62
CA LEU A 619 12.02 24.13 24.25
C LEU A 619 11.17 24.89 25.29
N ALA A 620 9.94 25.20 24.93
CA ALA A 620 8.98 25.85 25.83
C ALA A 620 8.66 24.98 27.06
N SER A 621 8.52 23.66 26.88
CA SER A 621 8.26 22.70 27.97
C SER A 621 9.35 22.70 29.05
N LEU A 622 10.59 23.08 28.73
CA LEU A 622 11.69 23.18 29.70
C LEU A 622 11.53 24.37 30.70
N ASN A 623 10.55 25.26 30.48
CA ASN A 623 10.16 26.29 31.45
C ASN A 623 9.16 25.77 32.50
N ARG A 624 8.62 24.55 32.34
CA ARG A 624 7.61 23.99 33.25
C ARG A 624 8.24 23.54 34.57
N PRO A 625 7.56 23.73 35.72
CA PRO A 625 8.11 23.37 37.03
C PRO A 625 8.26 21.86 37.23
N ASN A 626 7.52 21.05 36.46
CA ASN A 626 7.57 19.59 36.51
C ASN A 626 8.51 18.95 35.46
N VAL A 627 9.35 19.76 34.78
CA VAL A 627 10.33 19.29 33.80
C VAL A 627 11.73 19.75 34.18
N GLU A 628 12.66 18.80 34.29
CA GLU A 628 14.09 19.07 34.50
C GLU A 628 14.93 18.51 33.35
N LEU A 629 15.92 19.29 32.90
CA LEU A 629 16.95 18.84 31.97
C LEU A 629 18.27 18.64 32.72
N ILE A 630 18.86 17.44 32.59
CA ILE A 630 20.16 17.07 33.15
C ILE A 630 21.13 16.74 32.02
N ALA A 631 22.29 17.42 32.01
CA ALA A 631 23.39 17.17 31.08
C ALA A 631 24.60 16.46 31.73
N ASP A 632 24.50 16.14 33.02
CA ASP A 632 25.49 15.34 33.73
C ASP A 632 25.39 13.87 33.25
N PRO A 633 26.48 13.22 32.79
CA PRO A 633 26.41 11.88 32.22
C PRO A 633 25.88 10.84 33.21
N ILE A 634 25.03 9.94 32.71
CA ILE A 634 24.61 8.73 33.43
C ILE A 634 25.81 7.79 33.57
N VAL A 635 26.07 7.26 34.77
CA VAL A 635 27.15 6.30 35.04
C VAL A 635 26.65 4.95 35.54
N ALA A 636 25.50 4.91 36.20
CA ALA A 636 24.85 3.68 36.65
C ALA A 636 23.33 3.87 36.75
N VAL A 637 22.62 2.76 36.89
CA VAL A 637 21.22 2.67 37.29
C VAL A 637 21.19 1.69 38.47
N ASP A 638 20.37 1.98 39.48
CA ASP A 638 20.14 1.10 40.61
C ASP A 638 18.68 0.60 40.62
N GLU A 639 18.29 -0.08 41.69
CA GLU A 639 16.96 -0.63 41.89
C GLU A 639 15.84 0.44 41.78
N THR A 640 16.16 1.72 42.05
CA THR A 640 15.18 2.81 42.23
C THR A 640 15.35 4.01 41.28
N GLY A 641 16.47 4.12 40.57
CA GLY A 641 16.72 5.31 39.76
C GLY A 641 18.04 5.37 39.00
N ILE A 642 18.35 6.56 38.52
CA ILE A 642 19.51 6.84 37.66
C ILE A 642 20.59 7.58 38.48
N ILE A 643 21.83 7.09 38.41
CA ILE A 643 23.00 7.72 39.06
C ILE A 643 23.82 8.46 37.99
N THR A 644 24.06 9.75 38.22
CA THR A 644 24.87 10.60 37.34
C THR A 644 26.31 10.72 37.82
N LYS A 645 27.20 11.23 36.95
CA LYS A 645 28.65 11.29 37.20
C LYS A 645 29.03 12.19 38.40
N SER A 646 28.23 13.21 38.72
CA SER A 646 28.42 14.03 39.94
C SER A 646 28.00 13.31 41.24
N GLY A 647 27.46 12.09 41.15
CA GLY A 647 26.94 11.34 42.29
C GLY A 647 25.49 11.67 42.64
N ARG A 648 24.80 12.49 41.82
CA ARG A 648 23.37 12.73 41.99
C ARG A 648 22.59 11.46 41.63
N HIS A 649 21.78 11.00 42.57
CA HIS A 649 20.74 10.00 42.33
C HIS A 649 19.45 10.70 41.91
N VAL A 650 18.76 10.10 40.94
CA VAL A 650 17.47 10.58 40.41
C VAL A 650 16.51 9.39 40.44
N GLU A 651 15.75 9.29 41.52
CA GLU A 651 14.68 8.30 41.67
C GLU A 651 13.61 8.50 40.59
N VAL A 652 13.25 7.42 39.89
CA VAL A 652 12.22 7.42 38.85
C VAL A 652 11.44 6.11 38.86
N ASP A 653 10.17 6.19 38.47
CA ASP A 653 9.29 5.02 38.39
C ASP A 653 9.34 4.40 36.97
N CYS A 654 9.73 5.21 35.98
CA CYS A 654 9.78 4.84 34.57
C CYS A 654 11.03 5.40 33.86
N ILE A 655 11.61 4.64 32.92
CA ILE A 655 12.71 5.09 32.03
C ILE A 655 12.35 4.87 30.56
N ALA A 656 12.18 5.97 29.82
CA ALA A 656 12.01 5.97 28.37
C ALA A 656 13.35 6.24 27.66
N TRP A 657 13.93 5.22 27.05
CA TRP A 657 15.14 5.31 26.25
C TRP A 657 14.83 5.90 24.86
N ALA A 658 15.05 7.20 24.68
CA ALA A 658 14.93 7.92 23.40
C ALA A 658 16.29 8.02 22.67
N THR A 659 17.04 6.91 22.70
CA THR A 659 18.48 6.84 22.44
C THR A 659 18.85 6.52 21.00
N GLY A 660 17.86 6.23 20.14
CA GLY A 660 18.03 6.16 18.68
C GLY A 660 18.19 4.74 18.15
N PHE A 661 18.85 4.61 17.00
CA PHE A 661 18.90 3.37 16.23
C PHE A 661 20.29 3.13 15.67
N GLU A 662 20.60 1.85 15.42
CA GLU A 662 21.83 1.43 14.74
C GLU A 662 21.68 1.60 13.22
N VAL A 663 22.51 2.47 12.65
CA VAL A 663 22.42 2.90 11.24
C VAL A 663 23.61 2.43 10.40
N SER A 664 24.83 2.48 10.96
CA SER A 664 26.05 2.10 10.24
C SER A 664 26.10 0.60 9.98
N GLU A 665 25.72 -0.21 10.98
CA GLU A 665 25.73 -1.66 10.81
C GLU A 665 24.49 -2.21 10.11
N THR A 666 23.30 -1.68 10.38
CA THR A 666 22.02 -2.31 9.95
C THR A 666 21.07 -1.40 9.18
N GLY A 667 21.37 -0.11 9.10
CA GLY A 667 20.47 0.86 8.49
C GLY A 667 20.67 1.07 7.00
N VAL A 668 21.92 1.02 6.53
CA VAL A 668 22.31 1.27 5.13
C VAL A 668 22.21 0.04 4.21
N GLY A 669 21.26 -0.86 4.50
CA GLY A 669 21.04 -2.13 3.79
C GLY A 669 21.37 -3.36 4.65
N LEU A 670 21.13 -4.55 4.08
CA LEU A 670 21.57 -5.84 4.63
C LEU A 670 23.05 -6.06 4.28
N ASN A 671 23.90 -6.33 5.28
CA ASN A 671 25.33 -6.61 5.09
C ASN A 671 25.80 -7.87 5.83
N LYS A 672 25.30 -8.10 7.04
CA LYS A 672 25.49 -9.32 7.81
C LYS A 672 24.72 -10.46 7.16
N GLY A 673 25.36 -11.61 7.00
CA GLY A 673 24.82 -12.77 6.31
C GLY A 673 24.73 -12.64 4.80
N VAL A 674 25.15 -11.52 4.19
CA VAL A 674 25.12 -11.32 2.73
C VAL A 674 26.49 -11.66 2.16
N TYR A 675 26.55 -12.68 1.29
CA TYR A 675 27.78 -13.19 0.69
C TYR A 675 27.80 -12.96 -0.82
N GLY A 676 28.89 -12.37 -1.30
CA GLY A 676 29.11 -12.01 -2.71
C GLY A 676 29.71 -13.12 -3.57
N GLU A 677 30.15 -12.76 -4.78
CA GLU A 677 30.74 -13.68 -5.76
C GLU A 677 32.13 -14.20 -5.39
N ASP A 678 32.81 -13.54 -4.45
CA ASP A 678 34.07 -13.96 -3.83
C ASP A 678 33.86 -14.82 -2.56
N GLY A 679 32.60 -15.08 -2.18
CA GLY A 679 32.23 -15.83 -0.98
C GLY A 679 32.39 -15.06 0.34
N ARG A 680 32.80 -13.79 0.32
CA ARG A 680 33.04 -12.97 1.51
C ARG A 680 31.76 -12.30 2.03
N GLU A 681 31.69 -12.02 3.34
CA GLU A 681 30.54 -11.28 3.90
C GLU A 681 30.66 -9.79 3.56
N LEU A 682 29.58 -9.16 3.05
CA LEU A 682 29.57 -7.74 2.67
C LEU A 682 29.96 -6.82 3.85
N ARG A 683 29.65 -7.21 5.08
CA ARG A 683 30.07 -6.49 6.30
C ARG A 683 31.59 -6.51 6.50
N GLU A 684 32.30 -7.58 6.12
CA GLU A 684 33.77 -7.65 6.17
C GLU A 684 34.39 -6.74 5.10
N VAL A 685 33.87 -6.79 3.88
CA VAL A 685 34.28 -5.91 2.77
C VAL A 685 34.11 -4.43 3.13
N TRP A 686 33.01 -4.07 3.80
CA TRP A 686 32.81 -2.72 4.32
C TRP A 686 33.78 -2.35 5.45
N LYS A 687 34.11 -3.26 6.37
CA LYS A 687 35.09 -3.01 7.44
C LYS A 687 36.49 -2.74 6.93
N GLU A 688 36.95 -3.48 5.91
CA GLU A 688 38.24 -3.25 5.24
C GLU A 688 38.34 -1.89 4.55
N ARG A 689 37.20 -1.28 4.21
CA ARG A 689 37.11 0.07 3.63
C ARG A 689 36.65 1.12 4.65
N GLU A 690 36.89 0.87 5.94
CA GLU A 690 36.59 1.77 7.05
C GLU A 690 35.10 2.15 7.18
N GLY A 691 34.18 1.31 6.69
CA GLY A 691 32.73 1.51 6.78
C GLY A 691 32.02 1.43 5.44
N ALA A 692 30.69 1.37 5.49
CA ALA A 692 29.83 1.11 4.35
C ALA A 692 30.01 2.08 3.17
N TYR A 693 29.91 1.54 1.95
CA TYR A 693 29.97 2.29 0.69
C TYR A 693 29.17 1.58 -0.40
N GLY A 694 28.70 2.35 -1.40
CA GLY A 694 27.89 1.83 -2.49
C GLY A 694 27.70 2.84 -3.63
N TYR A 695 27.49 2.34 -4.84
CA TYR A 695 27.34 3.14 -6.05
C TYR A 695 25.91 3.71 -6.15
N LEU A 696 25.83 5.04 -6.30
CA LEU A 696 24.59 5.83 -6.26
C LEU A 696 23.69 5.60 -5.03
N GLY A 697 24.23 4.99 -3.97
CA GLY A 697 23.50 4.58 -2.78
C GLY A 697 22.43 3.50 -3.01
N VAL A 698 22.54 2.73 -4.12
CA VAL A 698 21.64 1.60 -4.40
C VAL A 698 22.36 0.27 -4.66
N ALA A 699 23.56 0.26 -5.25
CA ALA A 699 24.30 -0.97 -5.52
C ALA A 699 25.52 -1.08 -4.59
N VAL A 700 25.88 -2.30 -4.19
CA VAL A 700 26.96 -2.59 -3.22
C VAL A 700 28.15 -3.29 -3.91
N PRO A 701 29.37 -3.22 -3.35
CA PRO A 701 30.53 -3.94 -3.90
C PRO A 701 30.34 -5.47 -3.85
N GLY A 702 30.80 -6.18 -4.87
CA GLY A 702 31.02 -7.64 -4.85
C GLY A 702 29.78 -8.55 -4.77
N VAL A 703 28.56 -8.00 -4.65
CA VAL A 703 27.31 -8.77 -4.59
C VAL A 703 26.47 -8.48 -5.84
N PRO A 704 26.48 -9.37 -6.86
CA PRO A 704 25.64 -9.22 -8.04
C PRO A 704 24.15 -9.24 -7.67
N ASN A 705 23.33 -8.56 -8.48
CA ASN A 705 21.86 -8.48 -8.34
C ASN A 705 21.30 -8.04 -6.97
N TYR A 706 22.15 -7.56 -6.06
CA TYR A 706 21.74 -6.97 -4.80
C TYR A 706 21.52 -5.47 -4.95
N PHE A 707 20.39 -4.95 -4.43
CA PHE A 707 20.13 -3.52 -4.35
C PHE A 707 19.61 -3.11 -2.96
N ALA A 708 20.05 -1.97 -2.43
CA ALA A 708 19.55 -1.38 -1.18
C ALA A 708 18.73 -0.12 -1.47
N VAL A 709 17.47 -0.07 -1.00
CA VAL A 709 16.59 1.09 -1.26
C VAL A 709 17.08 2.35 -0.53
N LEU A 710 17.66 2.18 0.66
CA LEU A 710 18.32 3.24 1.44
C LEU A 710 19.75 2.79 1.75
N GLY A 711 20.54 2.52 0.70
CA GLY A 711 21.93 2.07 0.81
C GLY A 711 22.90 3.13 1.35
N PRO A 712 24.21 2.83 1.36
CA PRO A 712 25.22 3.74 1.86
C PRO A 712 25.22 5.06 1.08
N ASN A 713 25.29 6.17 1.79
CA ASN A 713 25.25 7.54 1.25
C ASN A 713 24.02 7.87 0.38
N ALA A 714 22.90 7.15 0.53
CA ALA A 714 21.65 7.45 -0.17
C ALA A 714 20.90 8.67 0.39
N ILE A 715 21.05 8.98 1.69
CA ILE A 715 20.13 9.87 2.41
C ILE A 715 20.48 11.35 2.16
N SER A 716 19.68 12.04 1.34
CA SER A 716 19.90 13.47 1.03
C SER A 716 19.02 14.41 1.87
N GLN A 717 17.78 14.62 1.42
CA GLN A 717 16.88 15.72 1.80
C GLN A 717 15.70 15.28 2.68
N SER A 718 14.91 14.39 2.09
CA SER A 718 13.62 13.92 2.56
C SER A 718 13.61 12.43 2.29
N TRP A 719 13.28 11.65 3.30
CA TRP A 719 13.23 10.20 3.20
C TRP A 719 12.18 9.76 2.17
N GLY A 720 11.02 10.43 2.11
CA GLY A 720 10.01 10.17 1.08
C GLY A 720 10.44 10.53 -0.34
N TRP A 721 11.36 11.49 -0.51
CA TRP A 721 11.92 11.82 -1.83
C TRP A 721 13.04 10.85 -2.22
N THR A 722 14.03 10.62 -1.35
CA THR A 722 15.10 9.63 -1.55
C THR A 722 14.49 8.26 -1.85
N LEU A 723 13.46 7.87 -1.10
CA LEU A 723 12.74 6.61 -1.32
C LEU A 723 12.14 6.53 -2.73
N GLY A 724 11.38 7.56 -3.15
CA GLY A 724 10.77 7.59 -4.48
C GLY A 724 11.81 7.61 -5.61
N HIS A 725 12.98 8.20 -5.38
CA HIS A 725 14.07 8.24 -6.35
C HIS A 725 14.80 6.90 -6.46
N ASN A 726 15.20 6.31 -5.33
CA ASN A 726 15.99 5.08 -5.31
C ASN A 726 15.17 3.88 -5.78
N THR A 727 13.90 3.79 -5.36
CA THR A 727 13.01 2.71 -5.84
C THR A 727 12.77 2.77 -7.35
N GLU A 728 12.67 3.97 -7.92
CA GLU A 728 12.57 4.22 -9.37
C GLU A 728 13.86 3.81 -10.09
N LEU A 729 15.04 4.16 -9.55
CA LEU A 729 16.32 3.74 -10.11
C LEU A 729 16.47 2.22 -10.10
N ILE A 730 16.16 1.56 -8.98
CA ILE A 730 16.22 0.10 -8.82
C ILE A 730 15.24 -0.58 -9.78
N ALA A 731 13.99 -0.11 -9.87
CA ALA A 731 13.01 -0.70 -10.80
C ALA A 731 13.41 -0.53 -12.27
N ARG A 732 14.03 0.60 -12.65
CA ARG A 732 14.57 0.82 -14.00
C ARG A 732 15.78 -0.07 -14.30
N ILE A 733 16.63 -0.34 -13.30
CA ILE A 733 17.75 -1.28 -13.42
C ILE A 733 17.22 -2.70 -13.63
N ILE A 734 16.29 -3.16 -12.78
CA ILE A 734 15.67 -4.49 -12.89
C ILE A 734 14.92 -4.65 -14.22
N ARG A 735 14.20 -3.60 -14.65
CA ARG A 735 13.56 -3.57 -15.98
C ARG A 735 14.59 -3.71 -17.11
N GLY A 736 15.75 -3.06 -16.98
CA GLY A 736 16.85 -3.18 -17.93
C GLY A 736 17.56 -4.54 -17.92
N ILE A 737 17.62 -5.23 -16.77
CA ILE A 737 18.07 -6.64 -16.67
C ILE A 737 17.12 -7.53 -17.48
N TYR A 738 15.82 -7.38 -17.27
CA TYR A 738 14.77 -8.12 -17.99
C TYR A 738 14.79 -7.84 -19.51
N ASP A 739 14.69 -6.58 -19.93
CA ASP A 739 14.61 -6.19 -21.34
C ASP A 739 15.85 -6.60 -22.14
N GLN A 740 17.04 -6.57 -21.51
CA GLN A 740 18.30 -6.98 -22.13
C GLN A 740 18.63 -8.46 -21.91
N ARG A 741 17.76 -9.26 -21.27
CA ARG A 741 17.98 -10.68 -20.96
C ARG A 741 19.35 -10.91 -20.31
N LEU A 742 19.60 -10.22 -19.20
CA LEU A 742 20.81 -10.39 -18.38
C LEU A 742 20.51 -11.37 -17.25
N SER A 743 21.48 -12.22 -16.90
CA SER A 743 21.40 -13.08 -15.72
C SER A 743 21.81 -12.32 -14.46
N SER A 744 22.88 -11.51 -14.53
CA SER A 744 23.27 -10.64 -13.43
C SER A 744 23.94 -9.35 -13.87
N ILE A 745 23.94 -8.37 -12.96
CA ILE A 745 24.85 -7.23 -12.99
C ILE A 745 25.53 -7.03 -11.64
N VAL A 746 26.78 -6.57 -11.67
CA VAL A 746 27.52 -6.04 -10.51
C VAL A 746 28.31 -4.82 -10.94
N VAL A 747 28.53 -3.84 -10.06
CA VAL A 747 29.34 -2.66 -10.40
C VAL A 747 30.81 -3.07 -10.53
N LYS A 748 31.49 -2.57 -11.58
CA LYS A 748 32.92 -2.82 -11.79
C LYS A 748 33.74 -2.35 -10.57
N PRO A 749 34.70 -3.15 -10.04
CA PRO A 749 35.50 -2.77 -8.88
C PRO A 749 36.17 -1.40 -9.01
N GLU A 750 36.78 -1.12 -10.17
CA GLU A 750 37.45 0.15 -10.48
C GLU A 750 36.48 1.34 -10.53
N VAL A 751 35.23 1.13 -10.94
CA VAL A 751 34.19 2.17 -10.94
C VAL A 751 33.65 2.41 -9.54
N MET A 752 33.48 1.35 -8.74
CA MET A 752 33.05 1.44 -7.35
C MET A 752 34.10 2.18 -6.49
N ASP A 753 35.38 1.84 -6.64
CA ASP A 753 36.47 2.49 -5.91
C ASP A 753 36.60 3.97 -6.29
N ALA A 754 36.64 4.30 -7.58
CA ALA A 754 36.69 5.69 -8.05
C ALA A 754 35.45 6.51 -7.63
N TYR A 755 34.26 5.89 -7.58
CA TYR A 755 33.05 6.53 -7.07
C TYR A 755 33.13 6.79 -5.56
N ASN A 756 33.65 5.85 -4.78
CA ASN A 756 33.83 5.99 -3.33
C ASN A 756 34.88 7.07 -2.98
N GLU A 757 36.00 7.12 -3.71
CA GLU A 757 37.01 8.19 -3.58
C GLU A 757 36.39 9.56 -3.86
N TYR A 758 35.74 9.72 -5.03
CA TYR A 758 35.04 10.95 -5.41
C TYR A 758 34.00 11.38 -4.36
N LEU A 759 33.27 10.42 -3.79
CA LEU A 759 32.26 10.66 -2.76
C LEU A 759 32.90 11.11 -1.44
N GLY A 760 34.04 10.53 -1.05
CA GLY A 760 34.86 10.97 0.08
C GLY A 760 35.25 12.44 -0.04
N THR A 761 35.92 12.82 -1.13
CA THR A 761 36.31 14.22 -1.40
C THR A 761 35.11 15.17 -1.40
N ARG A 762 33.95 14.73 -1.92
CA ARG A 762 32.71 15.54 -1.89
C ARG A 762 32.13 15.71 -0.49
N LEU A 763 32.32 14.74 0.40
CA LEU A 763 31.85 14.77 1.80
C LEU A 763 32.76 15.60 2.70
N GLU A 764 34.08 15.61 2.46
CA GLU A 764 35.06 16.48 3.12
C GLU A 764 34.69 17.97 2.99
N HIS A 765 34.25 18.38 1.80
CA HIS A 765 33.72 19.73 1.54
C HIS A 765 32.29 19.96 2.07
N THR A 766 31.93 19.30 3.18
CA THR A 766 30.67 19.55 3.88
C THR A 766 30.83 19.66 5.38
N SER A 767 29.90 20.38 6.02
CA SER A 767 29.76 20.45 7.47
C SER A 767 29.64 19.08 8.15
N LEU A 768 29.27 18.00 7.44
CA LEU A 768 29.24 16.63 7.98
C LEU A 768 30.65 16.15 8.39
N ALA A 769 31.69 16.60 7.68
CA ALA A 769 33.09 16.29 7.96
C ALA A 769 33.70 17.19 9.05
N SER A 770 32.95 18.16 9.60
CA SER A 770 33.42 19.05 10.67
C SER A 770 33.98 18.26 11.87
N PRO A 771 35.22 18.54 12.32
CA PRO A 771 35.78 17.89 13.51
C PRO A 771 35.07 18.32 14.80
N GLN A 772 34.49 19.54 14.84
CA GLN A 772 33.74 20.04 16.00
C GLN A 772 32.44 19.25 16.27
N CYS A 773 32.01 18.41 15.33
CA CYS A 773 30.72 17.72 15.39
C CYS A 773 30.66 16.60 16.44
N GLY A 774 31.79 15.94 16.72
CA GLY A 774 31.82 14.71 17.51
C GLY A 774 30.91 13.62 16.93
N THR A 775 30.32 12.79 17.80
CA THR A 775 29.51 11.63 17.38
C THR A 775 28.20 12.01 16.70
N SER A 776 27.86 11.33 15.60
CA SER A 776 26.59 11.43 14.87
C SER A 776 26.26 10.09 14.22
N TRP A 777 24.99 9.68 14.19
CA TRP A 777 24.53 8.44 13.54
C TRP A 777 24.73 8.43 12.01
N TYR A 778 25.11 9.56 11.41
CA TYR A 778 25.53 9.63 10.01
C TYR A 778 26.88 8.95 9.74
N LYS A 779 27.68 8.74 10.79
CA LYS A 779 29.05 8.24 10.72
C LYS A 779 29.13 6.82 11.26
N ASP A 780 30.06 6.06 10.72
CA ASP A 780 30.54 4.84 11.35
C ASP A 780 31.11 5.17 12.75
N PRO A 781 30.76 4.41 13.80
CA PRO A 781 31.15 4.71 15.18
C PRO A 781 32.64 4.50 15.44
N ASP A 782 33.29 3.59 14.71
CA ASP A 782 34.68 3.20 14.93
C ASP A 782 35.63 4.08 14.10
N THR A 783 35.28 4.36 12.84
CA THR A 783 36.16 5.07 11.88
C THR A 783 35.81 6.54 11.66
N ASN A 784 34.63 6.99 12.09
CA ASN A 784 34.03 8.28 11.73
C ASN A 784 33.73 8.50 10.22
N LYS A 785 33.90 7.48 9.35
CA LYS A 785 33.54 7.56 7.93
C LYS A 785 32.05 7.92 7.79
N ILE A 786 31.72 8.84 6.89
CA ILE A 786 30.32 9.26 6.68
C ILE A 786 29.63 8.25 5.77
N VAL A 787 28.80 7.37 6.35
CA VAL A 787 28.22 6.20 5.66
C VAL A 787 26.75 6.34 5.27
N ALA A 788 25.98 7.21 5.93
CA ALA A 788 24.52 7.30 5.70
C ALA A 788 24.08 8.44 4.75
N PRO A 789 24.53 9.71 4.92
CA PRO A 789 24.06 10.80 4.07
C PRO A 789 24.85 10.96 2.77
N ALA A 790 24.16 11.49 1.75
CA ALA A 790 24.78 12.07 0.57
C ALA A 790 25.29 13.51 0.87
N PRO A 791 26.37 13.97 0.20
CA PRO A 791 26.76 15.38 0.26
C PRO A 791 25.76 16.29 -0.48
N TRP A 792 25.02 15.76 -1.45
CA TRP A 792 24.23 16.53 -2.40
C TRP A 792 22.72 16.55 -2.14
N GLY A 793 22.04 17.49 -2.81
CA GLY A 793 20.58 17.61 -2.85
C GLY A 793 19.91 16.66 -3.83
N ALA A 794 18.58 16.69 -3.81
CA ALA A 794 17.70 15.92 -4.67
C ALA A 794 17.86 16.28 -6.17
N THR A 795 18.10 17.55 -6.51
CA THR A 795 18.32 17.93 -7.92
C THR A 795 19.60 17.30 -8.47
N GLU A 796 20.69 17.28 -7.68
CA GLU A 796 21.94 16.65 -8.10
C GLU A 796 21.78 15.13 -8.19
N LEU A 797 21.12 14.47 -7.23
CA LEU A 797 20.86 13.03 -7.32
C LEU A 797 20.04 12.68 -8.57
N TRP A 798 19.01 13.47 -8.90
CA TRP A 798 18.29 13.34 -10.17
C TRP A 798 19.25 13.42 -11.36
N THR A 799 20.14 14.42 -11.44
CA THR A 799 21.09 14.52 -12.58
C THR A 799 21.99 13.27 -12.72
N ARG A 800 22.41 12.66 -11.60
CA ARG A 800 23.30 11.49 -11.55
C ARG A 800 22.60 10.21 -12.02
N ALA A 801 21.39 9.95 -11.54
CA ALA A 801 20.65 8.70 -11.77
C ALA A 801 19.58 8.78 -12.89
N ARG A 802 19.46 9.94 -13.56
CA ARG A 802 18.55 10.13 -14.70
C ARG A 802 18.79 9.10 -15.82
N LYS A 803 20.02 8.64 -16.01
CA LYS A 803 20.39 7.53 -16.90
C LYS A 803 21.13 6.46 -16.11
N ILE A 804 20.85 5.19 -16.41
CA ILE A 804 21.70 4.08 -16.01
C ILE A 804 22.92 4.12 -16.93
N ARG A 805 24.12 4.02 -16.36
CA ARG A 805 25.38 3.86 -17.09
C ARG A 805 25.70 2.38 -17.19
N TRP A 806 25.26 1.71 -18.25
CA TRP A 806 25.46 0.26 -18.37
C TRP A 806 26.94 -0.12 -18.47
N GLU A 807 27.76 0.76 -19.02
CA GLU A 807 29.22 0.63 -19.06
C GLU A 807 29.91 0.58 -17.68
N ASP A 808 29.24 1.04 -16.62
CA ASP A 808 29.75 1.02 -15.23
C ASP A 808 29.58 -0.36 -14.55
N PHE A 809 28.84 -1.28 -15.18
CA PHE A 809 28.53 -2.61 -14.66
C PHE A 809 29.28 -3.72 -15.44
N LEU A 810 29.63 -4.80 -14.73
CA LEU A 810 29.85 -6.11 -15.32
C LEU A 810 28.46 -6.76 -15.47
N ALA A 811 27.99 -6.88 -16.71
CA ALA A 811 26.74 -7.55 -17.03
C ALA A 811 27.02 -8.97 -17.53
N ARG A 812 26.19 -9.93 -17.12
CA ARG A 812 26.29 -11.35 -17.49
C ARG A 812 25.01 -11.83 -18.14
N ARG A 813 25.10 -12.86 -18.98
CA ARG A 813 23.97 -13.50 -19.64
C ARG A 813 24.20 -15.02 -19.76
N PHE A 814 23.13 -15.80 -19.63
CA PHE A 814 23.14 -17.21 -20.01
C PHE A 814 23.13 -17.38 -21.54
N PRO A 815 23.94 -18.31 -22.08
CA PRO A 815 23.88 -18.72 -23.48
C PRO A 815 22.46 -19.08 -23.94
N SER A 816 22.21 -19.00 -25.25
CA SER A 816 20.88 -19.36 -25.79
C SER A 816 20.60 -20.85 -25.57
N PRO A 817 19.34 -21.25 -25.27
CA PRO A 817 18.98 -22.65 -25.07
C PRO A 817 19.43 -23.53 -26.24
N GLY A 818 20.19 -24.58 -25.95
CA GLY A 818 20.76 -25.50 -26.96
C GLY A 818 22.22 -25.22 -27.37
N SER A 819 22.93 -24.33 -26.68
CA SER A 819 24.39 -24.22 -26.78
C SER A 819 25.10 -25.30 -25.96
N ALA A 820 26.38 -25.57 -26.28
CA ALA A 820 27.18 -26.61 -25.61
C ALA A 820 27.89 -26.12 -24.32
N ASP A 821 27.68 -24.86 -23.94
CA ASP A 821 28.19 -24.25 -22.71
C ASP A 821 27.00 -23.65 -21.96
N ASP A 822 26.80 -24.06 -20.71
CA ASP A 822 25.74 -23.59 -19.84
C ASP A 822 26.19 -22.42 -18.94
N LYS A 823 27.46 -22.00 -19.03
CA LYS A 823 28.02 -20.99 -18.13
C LYS A 823 27.63 -19.56 -18.53
N PRO A 824 27.32 -18.68 -17.55
CA PRO A 824 27.04 -17.28 -17.83
C PRO A 824 28.32 -16.57 -18.30
N TYR A 825 28.21 -15.81 -19.38
CA TYR A 825 29.32 -15.05 -19.97
C TYR A 825 29.12 -13.54 -19.82
N ILE A 826 30.22 -12.77 -19.82
CA ILE A 826 30.19 -11.31 -19.70
C ILE A 826 29.74 -10.69 -21.03
N VAL A 827 28.85 -9.70 -20.96
CA VAL A 827 28.37 -8.92 -22.11
C VAL A 827 28.73 -7.46 -21.91
N GLU A 828 29.42 -6.86 -22.88
CA GLU A 828 29.61 -5.42 -22.88
C GLU A 828 28.31 -4.70 -23.26
N LEU A 829 27.87 -3.79 -22.40
CA LEU A 829 26.70 -2.96 -22.62
C LEU A 829 27.12 -1.50 -22.70
N THR A 830 26.45 -0.75 -23.57
CA THR A 830 26.66 0.70 -23.70
C THR A 830 25.35 1.44 -23.49
N SER A 831 25.41 2.56 -22.77
CA SER A 831 24.22 3.38 -22.51
C SER A 831 23.65 3.97 -23.80
N ALA A 832 22.34 3.79 -24.00
CA ALA A 832 21.63 4.32 -25.15
C ALA A 832 21.86 5.83 -25.32
N ARG A 833 22.37 6.22 -26.49
CA ARG A 833 22.57 7.64 -26.84
C ARG A 833 21.21 8.33 -26.99
N THR A 834 21.08 9.50 -26.41
CA THR A 834 19.89 10.32 -26.61
C THR A 834 19.95 10.99 -27.97
N TRP A 835 18.88 10.84 -28.76
CA TRP A 835 18.79 11.36 -30.12
C TRP A 835 17.66 12.38 -30.30
N THR A 836 16.63 12.36 -29.45
CA THR A 836 15.53 13.33 -29.49
C THR A 836 16.02 14.73 -29.08
N PRO A 837 15.61 15.82 -29.75
CA PRO A 837 16.02 17.19 -29.38
C PRO A 837 15.71 17.56 -27.94
N TRP A 838 14.52 17.19 -27.44
CA TRP A 838 14.13 17.42 -26.04
C TRP A 838 15.06 16.68 -25.06
N GLY A 839 15.33 15.40 -25.32
CA GLY A 839 16.26 14.62 -24.52
C GLY A 839 17.69 15.18 -24.52
N LEU A 840 18.18 15.68 -25.67
CA LEU A 840 19.50 16.32 -25.77
C LEU A 840 19.57 17.62 -24.95
N PHE A 841 18.50 18.42 -24.98
CA PHE A 841 18.37 19.60 -24.11
C PHE A 841 18.36 19.22 -22.63
N VAL A 842 17.62 18.18 -22.24
CA VAL A 842 17.58 17.67 -20.86
C VAL A 842 18.93 17.09 -20.42
N ASP A 843 19.65 16.39 -21.30
CA ASP A 843 21.02 15.91 -21.07
C ASP A 843 21.98 17.07 -20.79
N TRP A 844 21.97 18.10 -21.65
CA TRP A 844 22.77 19.32 -21.49
C TRP A 844 22.43 20.07 -20.21
N LEU A 845 21.14 20.24 -19.90
CA LEU A 845 20.66 20.93 -18.72
C LEU A 845 21.08 20.19 -17.45
N ALA A 846 20.93 18.87 -17.40
CA ALA A 846 21.37 18.05 -16.28
C ALA A 846 22.88 18.17 -16.04
N ALA A 847 23.70 18.10 -17.10
CA ALA A 847 25.15 18.24 -16.99
C ALA A 847 25.58 19.66 -16.53
N ARG A 848 24.87 20.71 -16.97
CA ARG A 848 25.10 22.10 -16.53
C ARG A 848 24.70 22.30 -15.07
N LEU A 849 23.52 21.82 -14.66
CA LEU A 849 23.04 21.87 -13.29
C LEU A 849 23.96 21.11 -12.33
N GLN A 850 24.39 19.90 -12.68
CA GLN A 850 25.30 19.11 -11.86
C GLN A 850 26.62 19.86 -11.64
N LYS A 851 27.26 20.38 -12.71
CA LYS A 851 28.51 21.15 -12.60
C LYS A 851 28.34 22.43 -11.76
N TRP A 852 27.21 23.11 -11.88
CA TRP A 852 26.91 24.31 -11.11
C TRP A 852 26.70 24.01 -9.61
N LEU A 853 25.89 23.00 -9.27
CA LEU A 853 25.67 22.56 -7.89
C LEU A 853 26.96 22.05 -7.22
N VAL A 854 27.77 21.30 -7.97
CA VAL A 854 29.08 20.80 -7.51
C VAL A 854 30.01 21.96 -7.13
N ARG A 855 30.13 22.98 -8.01
CA ARG A 855 30.92 24.18 -7.76
C ARG A 855 30.41 24.99 -6.59
N LEU A 856 29.11 25.30 -6.56
CA LEU A 856 28.49 26.15 -5.54
C LEU A 856 28.68 25.62 -4.11
N MET A 857 28.85 24.30 -3.93
CA MET A 857 29.18 23.69 -2.63
C MET A 857 30.64 23.85 -2.17
N VAL A 858 31.59 24.14 -3.06
CA VAL A 858 33.05 24.06 -2.79
C VAL A 858 33.77 25.37 -3.08
N GLU A 859 33.30 26.15 -4.06
CA GLU A 859 33.94 27.35 -4.58
C GLU A 859 33.96 28.48 -3.52
N VAL A 860 35.15 29.04 -3.28
CA VAL A 860 35.39 30.14 -2.34
C VAL A 860 35.75 31.39 -3.14
N GLU A 861 35.03 32.49 -2.88
CA GLU A 861 35.29 33.79 -3.50
C GLU A 861 36.61 34.39 -2.99
N PRO A 862 37.48 34.94 -3.87
CA PRO A 862 38.73 35.57 -3.47
C PRO A 862 38.53 36.69 -2.44
N GLY A 863 39.36 36.71 -1.39
CA GLY A 863 39.31 37.73 -0.33
C GLY A 863 38.35 37.46 0.82
N ARG A 864 37.62 36.33 0.83
CA ARG A 864 36.81 35.86 1.98
C ARG A 864 37.50 34.77 2.83
N GLU A 865 38.78 34.53 2.59
CA GLU A 865 39.58 33.45 3.20
C GLU A 865 39.78 33.61 4.72
N GLU A 866 39.71 34.83 5.26
CA GLU A 866 40.01 35.11 6.68
C GLU A 866 38.88 34.72 7.66
N GLY A 867 37.66 34.50 7.18
CA GLY A 867 36.49 34.16 8.02
C GLY A 867 36.24 32.66 8.22
N LEU A 868 36.89 31.80 7.44
CA LEU A 868 36.71 30.35 7.52
C LEU A 868 37.91 29.74 8.27
N GLY A 869 37.67 29.25 9.49
CA GLY A 869 38.70 28.64 10.33
C GLY A 869 39.49 27.58 9.57
N ARG A 870 40.81 27.81 9.44
CA ARG A 870 41.72 27.07 8.56
C ARG A 870 41.53 25.55 8.64
N LEU A 871 41.13 24.95 7.53
CA LEU A 871 41.55 23.58 7.22
C LEU A 871 43.07 23.63 6.91
N PRO A 872 43.86 22.63 7.33
CA PRO A 872 45.29 22.62 7.02
C PRO A 872 45.51 22.54 5.51
N PRO A 873 46.46 23.29 4.93
CA PRO A 873 46.67 23.31 3.49
C PRO A 873 47.25 21.98 3.01
N GLY A 874 46.43 21.21 2.28
CA GLY A 874 46.87 20.04 1.53
C GLY A 874 47.61 20.42 0.25
N ASP A 875 48.77 19.81 0.07
CA ASP A 875 49.71 19.84 -1.06
C ASP A 875 49.29 20.58 -2.37
N PRO A 876 50.03 21.64 -2.79
CA PRO A 876 49.85 22.30 -4.09
C PRO A 876 49.97 21.40 -5.33
N ALA A 877 50.50 20.19 -5.23
CA ALA A 877 50.66 19.26 -6.35
C ALA A 877 49.32 18.88 -7.02
N ALA A 878 48.22 18.79 -6.27
CA ALA A 878 46.91 18.38 -6.79
C ALA A 878 46.23 19.45 -7.67
N ALA A 879 46.57 20.73 -7.51
CA ALA A 879 45.88 21.84 -8.18
C ALA A 879 46.14 21.92 -9.70
N LYS A 880 47.10 21.14 -10.24
CA LYS A 880 47.53 21.22 -11.65
C LYS A 880 46.78 20.31 -12.62
N ALA A 881 45.94 19.38 -12.14
CA ALA A 881 45.29 18.36 -12.96
C ALA A 881 43.91 18.74 -13.54
N VAL A 882 43.37 19.94 -13.24
CA VAL A 882 42.00 20.37 -13.65
C VAL A 882 42.03 21.41 -14.79
N LYS A 883 43.18 21.53 -15.49
CA LYS A 883 43.31 22.26 -16.77
C LYS A 883 44.17 21.45 -17.76
N ALA A 884 43.64 20.31 -18.18
CA ALA A 884 43.95 19.61 -19.42
C ALA A 884 42.63 19.04 -19.97
#